data_AF-A0A9N9VF41-F1
#
_entry.id   AF-A0A9N9VF41-F1
#
_cell.length_a   1.000
_cell.length_b   1.000
_cell.length_c   1.000
_cell.angle_alpha   90.00
_cell.angle_beta   90.00
_cell.angle_gamma   90.00
#
_symmetry.space_group_name_H-M   'P 1'
#
loop_
_entity.id
_entity.type
_entity.pdbx_description
1 polymer ?
#
loop_
_entity_poly.entity_id
_entity_poly.type
_entity_poly.pdbx_seq_one_letter_code
_entity_poly.pdbx_strand_id
1 'polypeptide(L)'
;MSFVLPKRLLAYVDGKFSIIDPPAHGVHEFHIVSYTWGTKVPQYDPGIAGLNWTVKISPERLNDIKRLMQTAGLKYLWVDCVCINQDDEEEKMIEIAKMYRYYKSALQCHILVHMDEVWYPQQIVEDLRFVDHILSYMGGAALAKEARLGENLTSILNDWEHGKWMFPVDKGTVRSAGIELGILNCYATSIYHVITLFHNLYFSRVWTFQEMLLGKEILMWGVNTEIVREIGELDTWMDLATACTDKAYKLQAWIEIPRVLKPNAVNAVLRVIEEHKILLGSLQTQVKGISSARTDIIAGGPNWWEDNHKGISNIFSAISITPRECNPDEKADVFKGLLGVFSGLFTAEEIGQKMNKNRTLDEISFAFFQQLSLKTDCAWTRLSISSGERESWDWIPVVADSGQPLTTDCFSGVVNLGRAKANGLAKSTAVTGLIGTPRPYMKIKMLEGDGSFRFVFKGCNCGKKVKTSTFGSERIPTMDQCRDVVKDETGRMLVQCATLLGSILDPVNDVVKYRRNLLRKLQPDWNWTDPSAKPTLWADRCVSGTTWENPHPEGVRAHNWSMNYNFVDIFDCGSRLYNKATANLLCEVTINCGCTITGPFVLMIEALTAVHGSFLGDTSAALDSDNRIVLRDGMGLIQVGDVGKAFNVVAFGGDVGAYKSYASTCRSTKRDKTAPFGNKQFPYGRALVRDEFSHGIGDVGRDYGYVETGGSGNLLIYRGHPMGKYKIVGVCIDEHVANKKGRNSVVIR
;
A
#
# COMPACT_ATOMS: atom_id res chain seq x y z
N MET A 1 -11.84 -10.05 32.34
CA MET A 1 -12.01 -11.17 31.39
C MET A 1 -11.72 -12.47 32.12
N SER A 2 -12.54 -13.51 31.92
CA SER A 2 -12.24 -14.84 32.46
C SER A 2 -11.05 -15.43 31.72
N PHE A 3 -10.04 -15.88 32.46
CA PHE A 3 -8.94 -16.69 31.93
C PHE A 3 -9.51 -17.93 31.21
N VAL A 4 -9.05 -18.20 29.98
CA VAL A 4 -9.50 -19.35 29.19
C VAL A 4 -8.31 -20.18 28.75
N LEU A 5 -8.33 -21.46 29.13
CA LEU A 5 -7.37 -22.45 28.67
C LEU A 5 -7.76 -22.95 27.27
N PRO A 6 -6.78 -23.17 26.38
CA PRO A 6 -7.02 -23.89 25.15
C PRO A 6 -7.46 -25.34 25.39
N LYS A 7 -8.11 -25.94 24.37
CA LYS A 7 -8.51 -27.36 24.42
C LYS A 7 -7.31 -28.28 24.65
N ARG A 8 -6.15 -27.93 24.07
CA ARG A 8 -4.92 -28.70 24.13
C ARG A 8 -3.70 -27.78 24.18
N LEU A 9 -2.63 -28.26 24.82
CA LEU A 9 -1.31 -27.61 24.82
C LEU A 9 -0.22 -28.63 24.45
N LEU A 10 0.82 -28.15 23.79
CA LEU A 10 2.08 -28.88 23.66
C LEU A 10 2.87 -28.69 24.96
N ALA A 11 3.11 -29.80 25.66
CA ALA A 11 3.88 -29.85 26.88
C ALA A 11 5.32 -30.31 26.61
N TYR A 12 6.30 -29.69 27.27
CA TYR A 12 7.68 -30.17 27.35
C TYR A 12 8.05 -30.36 28.82
N VAL A 13 8.00 -31.61 29.28
CA VAL A 13 8.21 -32.00 30.69
C VAL A 13 9.15 -33.19 30.72
N ASP A 14 10.15 -33.17 31.61
CA ASP A 14 11.14 -34.23 31.78
C ASP A 14 11.81 -34.67 30.47
N GLY A 15 12.09 -33.70 29.59
CA GLY A 15 12.76 -33.93 28.31
C GLY A 15 11.87 -34.52 27.21
N LYS A 16 10.56 -34.65 27.43
CA LYS A 16 9.61 -35.27 26.49
C LYS A 16 8.52 -34.31 26.06
N PHE A 17 8.11 -34.44 24.79
CA PHE A 17 6.99 -33.70 24.22
C PHE A 17 5.70 -34.52 24.25
N SER A 18 4.61 -33.91 24.69
CA SER A 18 3.26 -34.51 24.65
C SER A 18 2.17 -33.47 24.40
N ILE A 19 1.03 -33.90 23.87
CA ILE A 19 -0.20 -33.11 23.83
C ILE A 19 -1.02 -33.46 25.05
N ILE A 20 -1.41 -32.43 25.81
CA ILE A 20 -2.16 -32.59 27.06
C ILE A 20 -3.46 -31.81 27.04
N ASP A 21 -4.44 -32.32 27.81
CA ASP A 21 -5.61 -31.56 28.23
C ASP A 21 -5.23 -30.68 29.44
N PRO A 22 -5.22 -29.33 29.33
CA PRO A 22 -4.64 -28.46 30.35
C PRO A 22 -5.32 -28.56 31.74
N PRO A 23 -6.67 -28.57 31.85
CA PRO A 23 -7.36 -28.76 33.13
C PRO A 23 -6.99 -30.07 33.83
N ALA A 24 -6.89 -31.18 33.09
CA ALA A 24 -6.52 -32.49 33.65
C ALA A 24 -5.10 -32.53 34.23
N HIS A 25 -4.24 -31.58 33.84
CA HIS A 25 -2.84 -31.48 34.27
C HIS A 25 -2.59 -30.30 35.23
N GLY A 26 -3.65 -29.65 35.75
CA GLY A 26 -3.51 -28.53 36.68
C GLY A 26 -2.79 -27.32 36.09
N VAL A 27 -2.88 -27.11 34.78
CA VAL A 27 -2.22 -25.99 34.09
C VAL A 27 -3.01 -24.72 34.34
N HIS A 28 -2.34 -23.68 34.87
CA HIS A 28 -2.92 -22.37 35.13
C HIS A 28 -2.28 -21.24 34.30
N GLU A 29 -1.19 -21.55 33.58
CA GLU A 29 -0.45 -20.60 32.77
C GLU A 29 0.08 -21.32 31.52
N PHE A 30 0.12 -20.61 30.40
CA PHE A 30 0.64 -21.13 29.15
C PHE A 30 1.19 -20.00 28.29
N HIS A 31 2.07 -20.35 27.36
CA HIS A 31 2.59 -19.44 26.34
C HIS A 31 1.93 -19.72 25.00
N ILE A 32 2.05 -18.80 24.05
CA ILE A 32 1.56 -19.00 22.68
C ILE A 32 2.66 -18.70 21.66
N VAL A 33 2.69 -19.45 20.56
CA VAL A 33 3.62 -19.19 19.45
C VAL A 33 2.89 -18.67 18.21
N SER A 34 3.50 -17.72 17.51
CA SER A 34 3.07 -17.21 16.21
C SER A 34 4.21 -17.36 15.21
N TYR A 35 3.92 -17.95 14.05
CA TYR A 35 4.95 -18.35 13.07
C TYR A 35 4.33 -18.59 11.69
N THR A 36 5.16 -18.71 10.66
CA THR A 36 4.70 -19.09 9.32
C THR A 36 4.74 -20.61 9.14
N TRP A 37 3.62 -21.22 8.77
CA TRP A 37 3.53 -22.66 8.47
C TRP A 37 4.41 -23.10 7.29
N GLY A 38 4.70 -22.18 6.37
CA GLY A 38 5.43 -22.47 5.13
C GLY A 38 4.57 -23.20 4.10
N THR A 39 5.23 -23.89 3.17
CA THR A 39 4.56 -24.69 2.13
C THR A 39 3.88 -25.91 2.75
N LYS A 40 2.65 -26.22 2.32
CA LYS A 40 1.94 -27.43 2.75
C LYS A 40 2.76 -28.67 2.40
N VAL A 41 2.93 -29.57 3.37
CA VAL A 41 3.61 -30.88 3.19
C VAL A 41 2.59 -32.03 3.28
N PRO A 42 2.90 -33.23 2.77
CA PRO A 42 2.10 -34.42 3.01
C PRO A 42 1.91 -34.67 4.51
N GLN A 43 0.74 -35.20 4.87
CA GLN A 43 0.43 -35.53 6.25
C GLN A 43 1.37 -36.60 6.80
N TYR A 44 1.82 -36.42 8.04
CA TYR A 44 2.62 -37.40 8.78
C TYR A 44 2.30 -37.39 10.28
N ASP A 45 2.68 -38.48 10.95
CA ASP A 45 2.69 -38.56 12.41
C ASP A 45 4.01 -37.99 12.94
N PRO A 46 4.00 -36.89 13.73
CA PRO A 46 5.19 -36.31 14.30
C PRO A 46 5.74 -37.07 15.52
N GLY A 47 5.12 -38.18 15.92
CA GLY A 47 5.55 -39.02 17.06
C GLY A 47 5.41 -38.32 18.41
N ILE A 48 4.46 -37.40 18.55
CA ILE A 48 4.20 -36.67 19.79
C ILE A 48 3.16 -37.43 20.61
N ALA A 49 3.51 -37.82 21.84
CA ALA A 49 2.60 -38.56 22.70
C ALA A 49 1.29 -37.78 22.95
N GLY A 50 0.14 -38.45 22.83
CA GLY A 50 -1.18 -37.82 23.00
C GLY A 50 -1.73 -37.11 21.75
N LEU A 51 -0.96 -37.00 20.67
CA LEU A 51 -1.45 -36.57 19.37
C LEU A 51 -1.99 -37.78 18.59
N ASN A 52 -3.28 -37.77 18.22
CA ASN A 52 -3.92 -38.89 17.53
C ASN A 52 -4.42 -38.55 16.11
N TRP A 53 -3.91 -37.47 15.51
CA TRP A 53 -4.10 -37.11 14.10
C TRP A 53 -2.75 -36.71 13.47
N THR A 54 -2.73 -36.61 12.15
CA THR A 54 -1.54 -36.23 11.37
C THR A 54 -1.45 -34.71 11.18
N VAL A 55 -0.23 -34.21 11.00
CA VAL A 55 0.02 -32.76 10.85
C VAL A 55 0.39 -32.40 9.41
N LYS A 56 0.14 -31.14 9.02
CA LYS A 56 0.40 -30.59 7.66
C LYS A 56 1.53 -29.55 7.62
N ILE A 57 2.27 -29.42 8.71
CA ILE A 57 3.40 -28.49 8.87
C ILE A 57 4.73 -29.21 8.62
N SER A 58 5.72 -28.57 8.00
CA SER A 58 7.01 -29.24 7.77
C SER A 58 7.68 -29.71 9.09
N PRO A 59 8.37 -30.87 9.08
CA PRO A 59 9.09 -31.36 10.26
C PRO A 59 10.10 -30.36 10.83
N GLU A 60 10.77 -29.61 9.95
CA GLU A 60 11.70 -28.55 10.31
C GLU A 60 11.03 -27.45 11.15
N ARG A 61 9.87 -26.95 10.71
CA ARG A 61 9.13 -25.91 11.42
C ARG A 61 8.60 -26.40 12.77
N LEU A 62 8.15 -27.65 12.85
CA LEU A 62 7.76 -28.25 14.12
C LEU A 62 8.96 -28.42 15.07
N ASN A 63 10.13 -28.77 14.53
CA ASN A 63 11.38 -28.81 15.30
C ASN A 63 11.81 -27.42 15.76
N ASP A 64 11.63 -26.36 14.98
CA ASP A 64 11.91 -24.99 15.40
C ASP A 64 11.10 -24.60 16.64
N ILE A 65 9.82 -24.98 16.66
CA ILE A 65 8.93 -24.74 17.81
C ILE A 65 9.38 -25.55 19.03
N LYS A 66 9.79 -26.81 18.85
CA LYS A 66 10.36 -27.63 19.93
C LYS A 66 11.66 -27.03 20.48
N ARG A 67 12.55 -26.57 19.59
CA ARG A 67 13.81 -25.90 19.96
C ARG A 67 13.56 -24.58 20.70
N LEU A 68 12.54 -23.81 20.30
CA LEU A 68 12.09 -22.65 21.06
C LEU A 68 11.71 -23.05 22.49
N MET A 69 10.82 -24.03 22.66
CA MET A 69 10.40 -24.45 24.00
C MET A 69 11.57 -24.87 24.88
N GLN A 70 12.53 -25.61 24.32
CA GLN A 70 13.75 -26.02 25.00
C GLN A 70 14.62 -24.82 25.39
N THR A 71 14.87 -23.92 24.44
CA THR A 71 15.77 -22.77 24.64
C THR A 71 15.19 -21.74 25.60
N ALA A 72 13.88 -21.48 25.51
CA ALA A 72 13.16 -20.54 26.36
C ALA A 72 12.65 -21.16 27.67
N GLY A 73 12.85 -22.47 27.88
CA GLY A 73 12.39 -23.16 29.10
C GLY A 73 10.87 -23.23 29.25
N LEU A 74 10.13 -23.27 28.13
CA LEU A 74 8.67 -23.25 28.13
C LEU A 74 8.11 -24.65 28.40
N LYS A 75 7.30 -24.79 29.46
CA LYS A 75 6.64 -26.06 29.80
C LYS A 75 5.38 -26.31 29.00
N TYR A 76 4.57 -25.27 28.77
CA TYR A 76 3.27 -25.38 28.10
C TYR A 76 3.12 -24.31 27.03
N LEU A 77 2.95 -24.73 25.78
CA LEU A 77 2.86 -23.86 24.62
C LEU A 77 1.62 -24.21 23.79
N TRP A 78 0.82 -23.20 23.44
CA TRP A 78 -0.22 -23.36 22.42
C TRP A 78 0.37 -23.16 21.04
N VAL A 79 0.16 -24.16 20.19
CA VAL A 79 0.66 -24.22 18.81
C VAL A 79 -0.49 -24.68 17.93
N ASP A 80 -1.05 -23.79 17.13
CA ASP A 80 -2.24 -24.01 16.29
C ASP A 80 -2.22 -25.32 15.47
N CYS A 81 -1.09 -25.70 14.87
CA CYS A 81 -0.98 -26.88 14.00
C CYS A 81 -1.07 -28.23 14.74
N VAL A 82 -0.81 -28.26 16.05
CA VAL A 82 -0.86 -29.48 16.89
C VAL A 82 -1.84 -29.38 18.06
N CYS A 83 -2.29 -28.17 18.42
CA CYS A 83 -3.28 -27.94 19.48
C CYS A 83 -4.71 -27.84 18.92
N ILE A 84 -4.88 -27.83 17.60
CA ILE A 84 -6.17 -27.93 16.90
C ILE A 84 -6.08 -29.13 15.95
N ASN A 85 -7.13 -29.95 15.89
CA ASN A 85 -7.27 -31.00 14.89
C ASN A 85 -7.67 -30.34 13.57
N GLN A 86 -6.69 -30.15 12.68
CA GLN A 86 -6.86 -29.40 11.43
C GLN A 86 -7.74 -30.11 10.39
N ASP A 87 -8.06 -31.40 10.61
CA ASP A 87 -8.97 -32.18 9.76
C ASP A 87 -10.42 -32.16 10.29
N ASP A 88 -10.64 -31.70 11.51
CA ASP A 88 -11.97 -31.50 12.09
C ASP A 88 -12.40 -30.04 11.88
N GLU A 89 -13.22 -29.82 10.85
CA GLU A 89 -13.72 -28.47 10.51
C GLU A 89 -14.58 -27.86 11.61
N GLU A 90 -15.36 -28.67 12.35
CA GLU A 90 -16.19 -28.18 13.44
C GLU A 90 -15.31 -27.69 14.60
N GLU A 91 -14.33 -28.50 15.00
CA GLU A 91 -13.35 -28.10 16.00
C GLU A 91 -12.60 -26.84 15.55
N LYS A 92 -12.13 -26.80 14.30
CA LYS A 92 -11.40 -25.66 13.74
C LYS A 92 -12.21 -24.37 13.85
N MET A 93 -13.51 -24.37 13.50
CA MET A 93 -14.35 -23.18 13.62
C MET A 93 -14.55 -22.75 15.08
N ILE A 94 -14.70 -23.71 16.00
CA ILE A 94 -14.83 -23.43 17.44
C ILE A 94 -13.54 -22.80 17.99
N GLU A 95 -12.37 -23.34 17.63
CA GLU A 95 -11.08 -22.86 18.13
C GLU A 95 -10.69 -21.51 17.52
N ILE A 96 -10.98 -21.27 16.22
CA ILE A 96 -10.79 -19.96 15.57
C ILE A 96 -11.59 -18.88 16.30
N ALA A 97 -12.84 -19.15 16.67
CA ALA A 97 -13.69 -18.20 17.41
C ALA A 97 -13.13 -17.82 18.80
N LYS A 98 -12.23 -18.64 19.36
CA LYS A 98 -11.60 -18.41 20.68
C LYS A 98 -10.22 -17.75 20.60
N MET A 99 -9.67 -17.50 19.41
CA MET A 99 -8.30 -16.97 19.26
C MET A 99 -8.01 -15.75 20.13
N TYR A 100 -8.93 -14.76 20.17
CA TYR A 100 -8.79 -13.60 21.05
C TYR A 100 -8.51 -14.01 22.50
N ARG A 101 -9.31 -14.95 23.02
CA ARG A 101 -9.22 -15.38 24.42
C ARG A 101 -7.93 -16.14 24.70
N TYR A 102 -7.45 -16.95 23.76
CA TYR A 102 -6.18 -17.66 23.90
C TYR A 102 -5.01 -16.69 23.93
N TYR A 103 -4.92 -15.77 22.96
CA TYR A 103 -3.85 -14.78 22.91
C TYR A 103 -3.86 -13.83 24.11
N LYS A 104 -5.03 -13.49 24.66
CA LYS A 104 -5.12 -12.65 25.87
C LYS A 104 -4.92 -13.40 27.18
N SER A 105 -5.18 -14.71 27.23
CA SER A 105 -4.96 -15.53 28.43
C SER A 105 -3.54 -16.08 28.52
N ALA A 106 -2.82 -16.16 27.40
CA ALA A 106 -1.42 -16.54 27.38
C ALA A 106 -0.58 -15.53 28.19
N LEU A 107 0.44 -16.04 28.88
CA LEU A 107 1.41 -15.22 29.61
C LEU A 107 2.17 -14.32 28.63
N GLN A 108 2.69 -14.94 27.57
CA GLN A 108 3.51 -14.31 26.55
C GLN A 108 3.24 -14.91 25.17
N CYS A 109 3.36 -14.07 24.13
CA CYS A 109 3.37 -14.51 22.74
C CYS A 109 4.81 -14.50 22.18
N HIS A 110 5.24 -15.63 21.62
CA HIS A 110 6.55 -15.81 21.00
C HIS A 110 6.39 -15.80 19.47
N ILE A 111 6.98 -14.81 18.80
CA ILE A 111 7.04 -14.76 17.34
C ILE A 111 8.32 -15.45 16.86
N LEU A 112 8.19 -16.46 16.01
CA LEU A 112 9.33 -17.11 15.35
C LEU A 112 9.52 -16.56 13.94
N VAL A 113 10.68 -15.95 13.70
CA VAL A 113 11.06 -15.35 12.42
C VAL A 113 12.27 -16.11 11.87
N HIS A 114 12.12 -16.66 10.66
CA HIS A 114 13.24 -17.30 9.97
C HIS A 114 14.20 -16.25 9.42
N MET A 115 15.49 -16.36 9.76
CA MET A 115 16.51 -15.37 9.41
C MET A 115 17.79 -16.09 8.97
N ASP A 116 18.40 -15.67 7.87
CA ASP A 116 19.69 -16.24 7.44
C ASP A 116 20.78 -15.93 8.48
N GLU A 117 20.79 -14.70 8.98
CA GLU A 117 21.66 -14.20 10.03
C GLU A 117 20.81 -13.60 11.16
N VAL A 118 21.11 -13.95 12.41
CA VAL A 118 20.36 -13.48 13.58
C VAL A 118 21.02 -12.23 14.17
N TRP A 119 20.27 -11.14 14.23
CA TRP A 119 20.74 -9.82 14.71
C TRP A 119 20.09 -9.43 16.03
N TYR A 120 20.79 -8.63 16.84
CA TYR A 120 20.27 -8.12 18.12
C TYR A 120 19.82 -6.67 17.98
N PRO A 121 18.56 -6.33 18.34
CA PRO A 121 18.09 -4.95 18.23
C PRO A 121 18.88 -4.00 19.12
N GLN A 122 19.38 -4.46 20.28
CA GLN A 122 20.18 -3.64 21.17
C GLN A 122 21.50 -3.17 20.53
N GLN A 123 22.15 -4.04 19.74
CA GLN A 123 23.33 -3.64 18.97
C GLN A 123 22.98 -2.57 17.94
N ILE A 124 21.84 -2.71 17.25
CA ILE A 124 21.36 -1.72 16.28
C ILE A 124 21.08 -0.38 16.98
N VAL A 125 20.49 -0.39 18.18
CA VAL A 125 20.29 0.83 18.98
C VAL A 125 21.62 1.50 19.29
N GLU A 126 22.63 0.75 19.69
CA GLU A 126 23.97 1.25 20.00
C GLU A 126 24.67 1.81 18.76
N ASP A 127 24.56 1.12 17.63
CA ASP A 127 25.08 1.54 16.33
C ASP A 127 24.44 2.87 15.87
N LEU A 128 23.11 2.98 15.98
CA LEU A 128 22.40 4.22 15.64
C LEU A 128 22.76 5.36 16.61
N ARG A 129 22.97 5.07 17.90
CA ARG A 129 23.47 6.07 18.87
C ARG A 129 24.88 6.51 18.54
N PHE A 130 25.74 5.58 18.12
CA PHE A 130 27.09 5.87 17.66
C PHE A 130 27.06 6.79 16.44
N VAL A 131 26.20 6.52 15.44
CA VAL A 131 25.98 7.43 14.31
C VAL A 131 25.62 8.83 14.82
N ASP A 132 24.59 8.97 15.67
CA ASP A 132 24.18 10.28 16.22
C ASP A 132 25.33 10.99 16.95
N HIS A 133 26.13 10.24 17.71
CA HIS A 133 27.29 10.78 18.41
C HIS A 133 28.29 11.37 17.41
N ILE A 134 28.68 10.62 16.38
CA ILE A 134 29.64 11.12 15.39
C ILE A 134 29.06 12.31 14.62
N LEU A 135 27.79 12.26 14.19
CA LEU A 135 27.15 13.37 13.47
C LEU A 135 27.14 14.68 14.29
N SER A 136 27.15 14.58 15.63
CA SER A 136 27.12 15.73 16.54
C SER A 136 28.50 16.36 16.79
N TYR A 137 29.58 15.58 16.70
CA TYR A 137 30.94 16.04 17.05
C TYR A 137 31.88 16.20 15.86
N MET A 138 31.54 15.62 14.71
CA MET A 138 32.30 15.73 13.48
C MET A 138 31.50 16.48 12.42
N GLY A 139 32.11 17.37 11.64
CA GLY A 139 31.45 17.98 10.48
C GLY A 139 31.37 16.99 9.31
N GLY A 140 30.31 17.04 8.51
CA GLY A 140 30.09 16.09 7.41
C GLY A 140 31.09 16.07 6.27
N ALA A 141 32.01 17.03 6.23
CA ALA A 141 33.13 17.08 5.28
C ALA A 141 34.49 16.75 5.94
N ALA A 142 34.52 16.49 7.25
CA ALA A 142 35.71 16.10 7.97
C ALA A 142 35.82 14.58 8.04
N LEU A 143 37.05 14.07 7.91
CA LEU A 143 37.36 12.67 8.20
C LEU A 143 37.77 12.49 9.67
N ALA A 144 37.66 11.26 10.20
CA ALA A 144 38.00 10.97 11.60
C ALA A 144 39.38 11.53 12.03
N LYS A 145 40.38 11.42 11.14
CA LYS A 145 41.75 11.92 11.36
C LYS A 145 41.84 13.44 11.46
N GLU A 146 40.94 14.16 10.81
CA GLU A 146 40.89 15.62 10.78
C GLU A 146 40.08 16.17 11.96
N ALA A 147 39.07 15.41 12.40
CA ALA A 147 38.17 15.76 13.49
C ALA A 147 38.77 15.55 14.90
N ARG A 148 40.01 15.01 15.00
CA ARG A 148 40.70 14.72 16.27
C ARG A 148 39.85 13.88 17.24
N LEU A 149 39.15 12.89 16.71
CA LEU A 149 38.36 11.96 17.52
C LEU A 149 39.28 11.16 18.46
N GLY A 150 38.75 10.76 19.61
CA GLY A 150 39.47 9.86 20.52
C GLY A 150 39.79 8.51 19.86
N GLU A 151 40.81 7.82 20.37
CA GLU A 151 41.28 6.54 19.82
C GLU A 151 40.16 5.49 19.74
N ASN A 152 39.28 5.44 20.74
CA ASN A 152 38.17 4.50 20.77
C ASN A 152 37.19 4.71 19.59
N LEU A 153 36.75 5.95 19.35
CA LEU A 153 35.84 6.26 18.24
C LEU A 153 36.50 6.00 16.88
N THR A 154 37.79 6.30 16.77
CA THR A 154 38.58 6.01 15.56
C THR A 154 38.66 4.51 15.31
N SER A 155 38.84 3.69 16.36
CA SER A 155 38.80 2.23 16.25
C SER A 155 37.46 1.73 15.73
N ILE A 156 36.34 2.18 16.32
CA ILE A 156 35.00 1.75 15.90
C ILE A 156 34.73 2.11 14.43
N LEU A 157 35.12 3.32 13.99
CA LEU A 157 35.00 3.72 12.58
C LEU A 157 35.81 2.81 11.65
N ASN A 158 37.05 2.49 12.05
CA ASN A 158 37.90 1.57 11.28
C ASN A 158 37.28 0.17 11.21
N ASP A 159 36.73 -0.35 12.31
CA ASP A 159 36.09 -1.66 12.35
C ASP A 159 34.91 -1.72 11.37
N TRP A 160 34.06 -0.69 11.36
CA TRP A 160 32.97 -0.56 10.39
C TRP A 160 33.47 -0.42 8.95
N GLU A 161 34.56 0.30 8.70
CA GLU A 161 35.15 0.41 7.35
C GLU A 161 35.64 -0.96 6.84
N HIS A 162 36.25 -1.78 7.70
CA HIS A 162 36.85 -3.06 7.31
C HIS A 162 35.88 -4.25 7.38
N GLY A 163 34.73 -4.08 8.03
CA GLY A 163 33.65 -5.05 8.04
C GLY A 163 32.98 -5.27 6.68
N LYS A 164 31.95 -6.13 6.69
CA LYS A 164 31.09 -6.39 5.52
C LYS A 164 30.46 -5.07 5.05
N TRP A 165 30.72 -4.70 3.81
CA TRP A 165 30.26 -3.43 3.25
C TRP A 165 28.81 -3.55 2.77
N MET A 166 27.91 -2.82 3.42
CA MET A 166 26.46 -2.88 3.19
C MET A 166 25.92 -1.63 2.47
N PHE A 167 26.70 -0.56 2.35
CA PHE A 167 26.24 0.64 1.63
C PHE A 167 26.33 0.42 0.11
N PRO A 168 25.27 0.67 -0.67
CA PRO A 168 25.18 0.30 -2.09
C PRO A 168 25.96 1.25 -3.04
N VAL A 169 26.96 1.96 -2.53
CA VAL A 169 27.94 2.73 -3.31
C VAL A 169 29.32 2.18 -2.97
N ASP A 170 30.17 1.96 -3.96
CA ASP A 170 31.50 1.40 -3.74
C ASP A 170 32.37 2.32 -2.85
N LYS A 171 33.28 1.72 -2.08
CA LYS A 171 34.15 2.45 -1.14
C LYS A 171 35.01 3.52 -1.85
N GLY A 172 35.41 3.31 -3.10
CA GLY A 172 36.23 4.25 -3.86
C GLY A 172 35.47 5.55 -4.16
N THR A 173 34.22 5.43 -4.61
CA THR A 173 33.32 6.56 -4.81
C THR A 173 33.04 7.29 -3.49
N VAL A 174 32.78 6.57 -2.41
CA VAL A 174 32.53 7.19 -1.10
C VAL A 174 33.77 7.95 -0.58
N ARG A 175 34.97 7.39 -0.70
CA ARG A 175 36.23 8.09 -0.36
C ARG A 175 36.40 9.36 -1.19
N SER A 176 36.10 9.29 -2.48
CA SER A 176 36.15 10.45 -3.39
C SER A 176 35.11 11.53 -3.03
N ALA A 177 34.03 11.17 -2.33
CA ALA A 177 33.05 12.11 -1.80
C ALA A 177 33.51 12.81 -0.50
N GLY A 178 34.63 12.37 0.10
CA GLY A 178 35.12 12.85 1.39
C GLY A 178 34.12 12.55 2.51
N ILE A 179 33.51 11.37 2.50
CA ILE A 179 32.54 10.94 3.53
C ILE A 179 33.13 9.75 4.27
N GLU A 180 33.01 9.77 5.60
CA GLU A 180 33.55 8.74 6.48
C GLU A 180 32.87 7.37 6.22
N LEU A 181 33.67 6.39 5.84
CA LEU A 181 33.21 5.06 5.43
C LEU A 181 32.56 4.30 6.59
N GLY A 182 33.18 4.38 7.78
CA GLY A 182 32.69 3.68 8.96
C GLY A 182 31.27 4.08 9.35
N ILE A 183 30.97 5.39 9.32
CA ILE A 183 29.62 5.91 9.61
C ILE A 183 28.62 5.39 8.60
N LEU A 184 28.94 5.49 7.30
CA LEU A 184 28.03 5.06 6.25
C LEU A 184 27.74 3.56 6.35
N ASN A 185 28.74 2.74 6.63
CA ASN A 185 28.53 1.30 6.76
C ASN A 185 27.70 0.95 8.01
N CYS A 186 27.98 1.59 9.14
CA CYS A 186 27.22 1.43 10.37
C CYS A 186 25.73 1.80 10.16
N TYR A 187 25.48 2.95 9.54
CA TYR A 187 24.15 3.41 9.15
C TYR A 187 23.45 2.44 8.21
N ALA A 188 24.12 2.02 7.13
CA ALA A 188 23.56 1.14 6.10
C ALA A 188 23.20 -0.23 6.67
N THR A 189 24.08 -0.79 7.49
CA THR A 189 23.90 -2.10 8.12
C THR A 189 22.72 -2.08 9.08
N SER A 190 22.61 -1.04 9.92
CA SER A 190 21.50 -0.85 10.85
C SER A 190 20.15 -0.78 10.12
N ILE A 191 20.07 0.01 9.05
CA ILE A 191 18.86 0.14 8.24
C ILE A 191 18.51 -1.15 7.53
N TYR A 192 19.52 -1.83 6.98
CA TYR A 192 19.33 -3.10 6.30
C TYR A 192 18.69 -4.14 7.22
N HIS A 193 19.19 -4.30 8.46
CA HIS A 193 18.62 -5.25 9.42
C HIS A 193 17.14 -4.96 9.73
N VAL A 194 16.80 -3.69 10.00
CA VAL A 194 15.43 -3.29 10.32
C VAL A 194 14.49 -3.51 9.13
N ILE A 195 14.88 -3.07 7.92
CA ILE A 195 14.08 -3.25 6.72
C ILE A 195 13.89 -4.74 6.40
N THR A 196 14.96 -5.53 6.48
CA THR A 196 14.92 -6.96 6.17
C THR A 196 14.03 -7.73 7.13
N LEU A 197 14.02 -7.37 8.40
CA LEU A 197 13.10 -7.97 9.37
C LEU A 197 11.65 -7.77 8.95
N PHE A 198 11.24 -6.53 8.64
CA PHE A 198 9.85 -6.24 8.28
C PHE A 198 9.45 -6.67 6.86
N HIS A 199 10.43 -7.01 6.01
CA HIS A 199 10.20 -7.70 4.73
C HIS A 199 10.15 -9.23 4.86
N ASN A 200 10.36 -9.78 6.05
CA ASN A 200 10.25 -11.22 6.28
C ASN A 200 8.83 -11.72 5.99
N LEU A 201 8.71 -12.96 5.52
CA LEU A 201 7.44 -13.63 5.22
C LEU A 201 6.44 -13.57 6.39
N TYR A 202 6.92 -13.58 7.63
CA TYR A 202 6.06 -13.39 8.80
C TYR A 202 5.22 -12.11 8.70
N PHE A 203 5.81 -10.99 8.27
CA PHE A 203 5.15 -9.70 8.18
C PHE A 203 4.32 -9.50 6.90
N SER A 204 4.25 -10.49 6.01
CA SER A 204 3.43 -10.44 4.79
C SER A 204 2.26 -11.44 4.80
N ARG A 205 2.06 -12.24 5.86
CA ARG A 205 0.94 -13.17 5.98
C ARG A 205 -0.26 -12.52 6.69
N VAL A 206 -1.47 -12.92 6.29
CA VAL A 206 -2.72 -12.44 6.93
C VAL A 206 -2.85 -12.96 8.36
N TRP A 207 -2.67 -14.26 8.57
CA TRP A 207 -2.84 -14.88 9.88
C TRP A 207 -1.91 -14.30 10.94
N THR A 208 -0.63 -14.13 10.62
CA THR A 208 0.37 -13.55 11.54
C THR A 208 0.04 -12.10 11.93
N PHE A 209 -0.69 -11.36 11.09
CA PHE A 209 -1.11 -10.00 11.42
C PHE A 209 -2.05 -9.97 12.63
N GLN A 210 -3.10 -10.79 12.65
CA GLN A 210 -3.98 -10.82 13.83
C GLN A 210 -3.24 -11.31 15.07
N GLU A 211 -2.35 -12.28 14.94
CA GLU A 211 -1.58 -12.84 16.06
C GLU A 211 -0.66 -11.78 16.67
N MET A 212 0.02 -11.01 15.81
CA MET A 212 0.82 -9.86 16.19
C MET A 212 -0.02 -8.75 16.85
N LEU A 213 -1.29 -8.56 16.46
CA LEU A 213 -2.15 -7.57 17.11
C LEU A 213 -2.72 -8.05 18.46
N LEU A 214 -3.03 -9.34 18.57
CA LEU A 214 -3.63 -9.94 19.76
C LEU A 214 -2.60 -10.26 20.85
N GLY A 215 -1.37 -10.60 20.45
CA GLY A 215 -0.29 -11.05 21.33
C GLY A 215 0.03 -10.06 22.44
N LYS A 216 0.14 -10.61 23.65
CA LYS A 216 0.59 -9.94 24.87
C LYS A 216 2.10 -10.15 25.06
N GLU A 217 2.80 -9.09 25.49
CA GLU A 217 4.25 -9.12 25.82
C GLU A 217 5.08 -9.81 24.72
N ILE A 218 4.92 -9.36 23.47
CA ILE A 218 5.44 -10.10 22.31
C ILE A 218 6.96 -10.13 22.29
N LEU A 219 7.52 -11.34 22.38
CA LEU A 219 8.95 -11.60 22.26
C LEU A 219 9.27 -12.27 20.92
N MET A 220 10.26 -11.73 20.21
CA MET A 220 10.67 -12.24 18.91
C MET A 220 11.88 -13.15 19.02
N TRP A 221 11.91 -14.18 18.16
CA TRP A 221 12.97 -15.18 18.09
C TRP A 221 13.45 -15.33 16.65
N GLY A 222 14.74 -15.11 16.43
CA GLY A 222 15.40 -15.43 15.17
C GLY A 222 15.75 -16.92 15.12
N VAL A 223 15.36 -17.58 14.03
CA VAL A 223 15.60 -19.02 13.85
C VAL A 223 16.22 -19.33 12.49
N ASN A 224 17.22 -20.19 12.50
CA ASN A 224 17.78 -20.84 11.32
C ASN A 224 18.07 -22.32 11.61
N THR A 225 18.80 -23.00 10.73
CA THR A 225 19.13 -24.43 10.89
C THR A 225 19.96 -24.70 12.14
N GLU A 226 20.76 -23.74 12.60
CA GLU A 226 21.74 -23.92 13.66
C GLU A 226 21.27 -23.37 15.02
N ILE A 227 20.59 -22.22 15.02
CA ILE A 227 20.26 -21.47 16.23
C ILE A 227 18.79 -21.08 16.30
N VAL A 228 18.28 -21.04 17.53
CA VAL A 228 17.03 -20.36 17.91
C VAL A 228 17.43 -19.40 19.02
N ARG A 229 17.25 -18.09 18.82
CA ARG A 229 17.68 -17.10 19.80
C ARG A 229 16.73 -15.92 19.89
N GLU A 230 16.56 -15.42 21.10
CA GLU A 230 15.79 -14.22 21.38
C GLU A 230 16.40 -13.01 20.66
N ILE A 231 15.57 -12.25 19.96
CA ILE A 231 15.94 -11.02 19.26
C ILE A 231 15.13 -9.82 19.80
N GLY A 232 14.75 -9.86 21.08
CA GLY A 232 14.06 -8.78 21.77
C GLY A 232 12.56 -8.68 21.46
N GLU A 233 11.94 -7.65 22.03
CA GLU A 233 10.50 -7.39 21.91
C GLU A 233 10.13 -6.77 20.55
N LEU A 234 8.91 -7.04 20.08
CA LEU A 234 8.39 -6.45 18.84
C LEU A 234 8.38 -4.92 18.89
N ASP A 235 8.02 -4.34 20.03
CA ASP A 235 7.91 -2.88 20.19
C ASP A 235 9.28 -2.20 20.00
N THR A 236 10.37 -2.83 20.46
CA THR A 236 11.75 -2.36 20.21
C THR A 236 12.07 -2.29 18.71
N TRP A 237 11.67 -3.30 17.94
CA TRP A 237 11.87 -3.30 16.48
C TRP A 237 11.01 -2.25 15.77
N MET A 238 9.79 -2.01 16.24
CA MET A 238 8.94 -0.93 15.72
C MET A 238 9.54 0.45 16.01
N ASP A 239 10.14 0.65 17.19
CA ASP A 239 10.85 1.88 17.53
C ASP A 239 12.11 2.08 16.69
N LEU A 240 12.84 0.99 16.38
CA LEU A 240 13.99 1.02 15.48
C LEU A 240 13.62 1.51 14.07
N ALA A 241 12.45 1.17 13.53
CA ALA A 241 12.00 1.72 12.24
C ALA A 241 11.85 3.26 12.29
N THR A 242 11.37 3.80 13.41
CA THR A 242 11.31 5.25 13.63
C THR A 242 12.71 5.84 13.81
N ALA A 243 13.58 5.20 14.59
CA ALA A 243 14.94 5.66 14.82
C ALA A 243 15.77 5.67 13.52
N CYS A 244 15.68 4.64 12.69
CA CYS A 244 16.32 4.59 11.37
C CYS A 244 15.84 5.73 10.47
N THR A 245 14.55 6.03 10.48
CA THR A 245 14.00 7.17 9.72
C THR A 245 14.67 8.47 10.14
N ASP A 246 14.69 8.78 11.44
CA ASP A 246 15.37 9.97 12.00
C ASP A 246 16.85 10.04 11.56
N LYS A 247 17.56 8.91 11.62
CA LYS A 247 18.99 8.82 11.25
C LYS A 247 19.22 9.09 9.77
N ALA A 248 18.30 8.68 8.89
CA ALA A 248 18.39 8.98 7.46
C ALA A 248 18.30 10.49 7.18
N TYR A 249 17.38 11.19 7.85
CA TYR A 249 17.27 12.65 7.74
C TYR A 249 18.50 13.37 8.30
N LYS A 250 18.97 12.96 9.49
CA LYS A 250 20.16 13.55 10.12
C LYS A 250 21.41 13.34 9.29
N LEU A 251 21.64 12.12 8.79
CA LEU A 251 22.80 11.81 7.97
C LEU A 251 22.79 12.59 6.64
N GLN A 252 21.63 12.71 5.99
CA GLN A 252 21.50 13.55 4.80
C GLN A 252 21.90 15.00 5.12
N ALA A 253 21.29 15.60 6.14
CA ALA A 253 21.57 16.98 6.54
C ALA A 253 23.06 17.17 6.88
N TRP A 254 23.65 16.22 7.60
CA TRP A 254 25.06 16.22 7.96
C TRP A 254 25.99 16.23 6.75
N ILE A 255 25.68 15.44 5.70
CA ILE A 255 26.45 15.44 4.44
C ILE A 255 26.24 16.73 3.65
N GLU A 256 25.01 17.25 3.61
CA GLU A 256 24.63 18.36 2.72
C GLU A 256 25.04 19.74 3.23
N ILE A 257 24.76 20.05 4.49
CA ILE A 257 24.95 21.39 5.07
C ILE A 257 26.39 21.93 4.91
N PRO A 258 27.47 21.17 5.15
CA PRO A 258 28.84 21.71 5.05
C PRO A 258 29.34 21.84 3.60
N ARG A 259 28.60 21.35 2.59
CA ARG A 259 29.08 21.29 1.21
C ARG A 259 28.40 22.36 0.34
N VAL A 260 29.19 23.35 -0.10
CA VAL A 260 28.75 24.33 -1.11
C VAL A 260 28.60 23.68 -2.48
N LEU A 261 29.50 22.77 -2.85
CA LEU A 261 29.47 22.02 -4.11
C LEU A 261 29.23 20.54 -3.83
N LYS A 262 28.33 19.92 -4.60
CA LYS A 262 27.97 18.50 -4.50
C LYS A 262 28.44 17.75 -5.74
N PRO A 263 29.69 17.25 -5.79
CA PRO A 263 30.19 16.47 -6.92
C PRO A 263 29.39 15.16 -7.10
N ASN A 264 29.58 14.49 -8.24
CA ASN A 264 28.85 13.25 -8.57
C ASN A 264 28.97 12.18 -7.48
N ALA A 265 30.14 12.04 -6.86
CA ALA A 265 30.37 11.11 -5.76
C ALA A 265 29.49 11.39 -4.52
N VAL A 266 29.33 12.68 -4.14
CA VAL A 266 28.43 13.07 -3.04
C VAL A 266 26.97 12.81 -3.41
N ASN A 267 26.57 13.13 -4.65
CA ASN A 267 25.21 12.88 -5.11
C ASN A 267 24.88 11.38 -5.15
N ALA A 268 25.83 10.51 -5.48
CA ALA A 268 25.62 9.06 -5.46
C ALA A 268 25.27 8.54 -4.05
N VAL A 269 25.93 9.07 -3.01
CA VAL A 269 25.64 8.76 -1.60
C VAL A 269 24.29 9.34 -1.17
N LEU A 270 24.03 10.61 -1.49
CA LEU A 270 22.77 11.27 -1.12
C LEU A 270 21.54 10.61 -1.75
N ARG A 271 21.67 10.09 -2.98
CA ARG A 271 20.60 9.34 -3.67
C ARG A 271 20.15 8.14 -2.86
N VAL A 272 21.09 7.34 -2.37
CA VAL A 272 20.78 6.14 -1.58
C VAL A 272 20.08 6.53 -0.28
N ILE A 273 20.53 7.60 0.38
CA ILE A 273 19.88 8.08 1.60
C ILE A 273 18.47 8.58 1.30
N GLU A 274 18.24 9.26 0.17
CA GLU A 274 16.91 9.68 -0.29
C GLU A 274 15.97 8.48 -0.52
N GLU A 275 16.46 7.42 -1.16
CA GLU A 275 15.74 6.15 -1.35
C GLU A 275 15.42 5.49 0.00
N HIS A 276 16.39 5.42 0.93
CA HIS A 276 16.16 4.93 2.29
C HIS A 276 15.11 5.74 3.03
N LYS A 277 15.10 7.08 2.93
CA LYS A 277 14.09 7.93 3.59
C LYS A 277 12.68 7.61 3.14
N ILE A 278 12.49 7.33 1.85
CA ILE A 278 11.18 6.96 1.29
C ILE A 278 10.73 5.61 1.87
N LEU A 279 11.60 4.60 1.80
CA LEU A 279 11.31 3.26 2.30
C LEU A 279 11.05 3.24 3.82
N LEU A 280 11.92 3.90 4.59
CA LEU A 280 11.78 4.04 6.04
C LEU A 280 10.57 4.87 6.45
N GLY A 281 10.20 5.91 5.69
CA GLY A 281 8.97 6.67 5.94
C GLY A 281 7.71 5.82 5.75
N SER A 282 7.70 4.93 4.75
CA SER A 282 6.63 3.94 4.57
C SER A 282 6.56 2.96 5.74
N LEU A 283 7.70 2.39 6.11
CA LEU A 283 7.79 1.46 7.24
C LEU A 283 7.39 2.12 8.57
N GLN A 284 7.80 3.37 8.81
CA GLN A 284 7.41 4.15 9.97
C GLN A 284 5.89 4.31 10.04
N THR A 285 5.24 4.60 8.91
CA THR A 285 3.78 4.71 8.83
C THR A 285 3.11 3.38 9.19
N GLN A 286 3.63 2.27 8.67
CA GLN A 286 3.15 0.92 8.96
C GLN A 286 3.24 0.57 10.46
N VAL A 287 4.42 0.72 11.08
CA VAL A 287 4.61 0.34 12.49
C VAL A 287 3.81 1.21 13.44
N LYS A 288 3.62 2.50 13.12
CA LYS A 288 2.76 3.41 13.88
C LYS A 288 1.29 2.99 13.84
N GLY A 289 0.79 2.59 12.67
CA GLY A 289 -0.57 2.05 12.54
C GLY A 289 -0.78 0.75 13.30
N ILE A 290 0.22 -0.16 13.27
CA ILE A 290 0.20 -1.41 14.04
C ILE A 290 0.18 -1.13 15.54
N SER A 291 1.04 -0.23 16.02
CA SER A 291 1.10 0.17 17.43
C SER A 291 -0.22 0.80 17.91
N SER A 292 -0.83 1.67 17.08
CA SER A 292 -2.14 2.27 17.34
C SER A 292 -3.25 1.19 17.40
N ALA A 293 -3.26 0.24 16.46
CA ALA A 293 -4.20 -0.89 16.46
C ALA A 293 -4.05 -1.77 17.71
N ARG A 294 -2.81 -2.10 18.10
CA ARG A 294 -2.53 -2.86 19.34
C ARG A 294 -3.07 -2.13 20.56
N THR A 295 -2.85 -0.82 20.63
CA THR A 295 -3.34 0.03 21.72
C THR A 295 -4.86 0.00 21.81
N ASP A 296 -5.56 0.23 20.69
CA ASP A 296 -7.03 0.19 20.61
C ASP A 296 -7.59 -1.17 21.08
N ILE A 297 -6.99 -2.29 20.62
CA ILE A 297 -7.42 -3.66 20.97
C ILE A 297 -7.16 -3.99 22.44
N ILE A 298 -5.98 -3.65 22.96
CA ILE A 298 -5.59 -3.96 24.35
C ILE A 298 -6.45 -3.16 25.32
N ALA A 299 -6.62 -1.85 25.08
CA ALA A 299 -7.42 -0.99 25.94
C ALA A 299 -8.92 -1.30 25.86
N GLY A 300 -9.44 -1.63 24.68
CA GLY A 300 -10.86 -1.88 24.47
C GLY A 300 -11.35 -3.29 24.79
N GLY A 301 -10.46 -4.26 25.00
CA GLY A 301 -10.84 -5.64 25.31
C GLY A 301 -11.50 -6.37 24.12
N PRO A 302 -12.33 -7.43 24.35
CA PRO A 302 -12.91 -8.24 23.27
C PRO A 302 -13.90 -7.46 22.41
N ASN A 303 -14.45 -6.39 22.97
CA ASN A 303 -15.46 -5.53 22.36
C ASN A 303 -14.87 -4.20 21.87
N TRP A 304 -13.54 -4.11 21.76
CA TRP A 304 -12.85 -2.86 21.39
C TRP A 304 -13.41 -2.20 20.12
N TRP A 305 -13.97 -3.01 19.21
CA TRP A 305 -14.45 -2.62 17.90
C TRP A 305 -15.94 -2.21 17.88
N GLU A 306 -16.74 -2.51 18.91
CA GLU A 306 -18.19 -2.23 18.89
C GLU A 306 -18.47 -0.73 18.65
N ASP A 307 -17.70 0.15 19.32
CA ASP A 307 -17.89 1.60 19.26
C ASP A 307 -16.71 2.36 18.62
N ASN A 308 -15.60 1.67 18.31
CA ASN A 308 -14.36 2.28 17.81
C ASN A 308 -14.22 2.21 16.28
N HIS A 309 -15.08 2.94 15.56
CA HIS A 309 -15.04 2.98 14.10
C HIS A 309 -13.68 3.47 13.54
N LYS A 310 -13.00 4.41 14.21
CA LYS A 310 -11.66 4.85 13.75
C LYS A 310 -10.63 3.73 13.86
N GLY A 311 -10.64 2.97 14.95
CA GLY A 311 -9.79 1.81 15.13
C GLY A 311 -10.08 0.71 14.11
N ILE A 312 -11.36 0.45 13.78
CA ILE A 312 -11.74 -0.46 12.69
C ILE A 312 -11.12 -0.02 11.35
N SER A 313 -11.27 1.26 10.99
CA SER A 313 -10.64 1.82 9.78
C SER A 313 -9.12 1.69 9.79
N ASN A 314 -8.48 1.84 10.96
CA ASN A 314 -7.05 1.62 11.12
C ASN A 314 -6.66 0.16 10.87
N ILE A 315 -7.42 -0.83 11.37
CA ILE A 315 -7.14 -2.26 11.12
C ILE A 315 -7.13 -2.54 9.61
N PHE A 316 -8.15 -2.09 8.89
CA PHE A 316 -8.21 -2.27 7.44
C PHE A 316 -7.08 -1.52 6.72
N SER A 317 -6.73 -0.32 7.17
CA SER A 317 -5.63 0.44 6.57
C SER A 317 -4.26 -0.18 6.87
N ALA A 318 -4.02 -0.65 8.10
CA ALA A 318 -2.77 -1.25 8.54
C ALA A 318 -2.55 -2.64 7.96
N ILE A 319 -3.62 -3.41 7.71
CA ILE A 319 -3.49 -4.70 7.03
C ILE A 319 -3.29 -4.54 5.51
N SER A 320 -3.76 -3.45 4.92
CA SER A 320 -3.60 -3.17 3.48
C SER A 320 -2.36 -2.34 3.14
N ILE A 321 -1.76 -1.60 4.10
CA ILE A 321 -0.61 -0.72 3.80
C ILE A 321 0.55 -1.51 3.18
N THR A 322 0.77 -2.72 3.67
CA THR A 322 1.62 -3.73 3.06
C THR A 322 0.69 -4.88 2.67
N PRO A 323 0.39 -5.08 1.38
CA PRO A 323 -0.49 -6.15 0.94
C PRO A 323 -0.02 -7.50 1.49
N ARG A 324 -0.90 -8.21 2.18
CA ARG A 324 -0.63 -9.50 2.79
C ARG A 324 -1.23 -10.62 1.96
N GLU A 325 -0.50 -11.72 1.87
CA GLU A 325 -0.86 -12.89 1.09
C GLU A 325 -1.59 -13.93 1.94
N CYS A 326 -2.65 -14.51 1.38
CA CYS A 326 -3.27 -15.74 1.88
C CYS A 326 -2.86 -16.94 1.03
N ASN A 327 -3.12 -18.16 1.50
CA ASN A 327 -2.95 -19.33 0.64
C ASN A 327 -3.96 -19.22 -0.53
N PRO A 328 -3.54 -19.36 -1.81
CA PRO A 328 -4.45 -19.33 -2.95
C PRO A 328 -5.59 -20.35 -2.88
N ASP A 329 -5.36 -21.51 -2.24
CA ASP A 329 -6.35 -22.56 -2.06
C ASP A 329 -7.36 -22.26 -0.93
N GLU A 330 -7.07 -21.26 -0.09
CA GLU A 330 -7.85 -20.90 1.10
C GLU A 330 -8.16 -19.40 1.11
N LYS A 331 -8.67 -18.86 0.00
CA LYS A 331 -9.00 -17.42 -0.15
C LYS A 331 -9.86 -16.85 0.98
N ALA A 332 -10.74 -17.66 1.59
CA ALA A 332 -11.55 -17.29 2.74
C ALA A 332 -10.73 -16.81 3.96
N ASP A 333 -9.46 -17.20 4.04
CA ASP A 333 -8.57 -16.85 5.14
C ASP A 333 -8.25 -15.36 5.21
N VAL A 334 -8.43 -14.62 4.11
CA VAL A 334 -8.29 -13.15 4.15
C VAL A 334 -9.27 -12.52 5.16
N PHE A 335 -10.45 -13.13 5.35
CA PHE A 335 -11.47 -12.69 6.31
C PHE A 335 -11.40 -13.47 7.63
N LYS A 336 -11.18 -14.79 7.59
CA LYS A 336 -11.03 -15.60 8.82
C LYS A 336 -9.83 -15.15 9.66
N GLY A 337 -8.77 -14.72 8.97
CA GLY A 337 -7.56 -14.15 9.56
C GLY A 337 -7.76 -12.84 10.33
N LEU A 338 -9.00 -12.33 10.44
CA LEU A 338 -9.35 -11.16 11.23
C LEU A 338 -10.38 -11.46 12.34
N LEU A 339 -10.91 -12.68 12.43
CA LEU A 339 -11.97 -13.01 13.39
C LEU A 339 -11.49 -13.01 14.85
N GLY A 340 -10.19 -13.24 15.09
CA GLY A 340 -9.62 -13.04 16.42
C GLY A 340 -9.58 -11.56 16.81
N VAL A 341 -9.26 -10.67 15.87
CA VAL A 341 -9.28 -9.21 16.08
C VAL A 341 -10.70 -8.73 16.32
N PHE A 342 -11.67 -9.17 15.50
CA PHE A 342 -13.09 -8.88 15.68
C PHE A 342 -13.79 -9.99 16.49
N SER A 343 -13.31 -10.22 17.71
CA SER A 343 -13.86 -11.26 18.57
C SER A 343 -15.37 -11.08 18.76
N GLY A 344 -16.13 -12.17 18.61
CA GLY A 344 -17.59 -12.14 18.71
C GLY A 344 -18.33 -11.63 17.47
N LEU A 345 -17.63 -11.24 16.39
CA LEU A 345 -18.25 -10.85 15.13
C LEU A 345 -19.10 -11.98 14.52
N PHE A 346 -18.65 -13.23 14.65
CA PHE A 346 -19.38 -14.43 14.28
C PHE A 346 -19.36 -15.44 15.43
N THR A 347 -20.44 -16.22 15.59
CA THR A 347 -20.41 -17.44 16.41
C THR A 347 -19.72 -18.58 15.66
N ALA A 348 -19.28 -19.64 16.35
CA ALA A 348 -18.68 -20.81 15.69
C ALA A 348 -19.64 -21.45 14.65
N GLU A 349 -20.92 -21.52 14.96
CA GLU A 349 -21.96 -22.00 14.04
C GLU A 349 -22.06 -21.10 12.80
N GLU A 350 -22.09 -19.77 12.99
CA GLU A 350 -22.15 -18.84 11.86
C GLU A 350 -20.88 -18.89 10.99
N ILE A 351 -19.70 -19.12 11.57
CA ILE A 351 -18.47 -19.35 10.80
C ILE A 351 -18.65 -20.60 9.91
N GLY A 352 -19.17 -21.70 10.48
CA GLY A 352 -19.46 -22.93 9.73
C GLY A 352 -20.50 -22.76 8.62
N GLN A 353 -21.47 -21.85 8.78
CA GLN A 353 -22.54 -21.63 7.80
C GLN A 353 -22.19 -20.59 6.72
N LYS A 354 -21.54 -19.49 7.13
CA LYS A 354 -21.33 -18.28 6.30
C LYS A 354 -19.90 -18.12 5.80
N MET A 355 -18.92 -18.77 6.43
CA MET A 355 -17.48 -18.63 6.12
C MET A 355 -16.83 -19.97 5.73
N ASN A 356 -17.60 -21.01 5.39
CA ASN A 356 -17.04 -22.32 5.03
C ASN A 356 -16.43 -22.33 3.62
N LYS A 357 -15.67 -23.38 3.32
CA LYS A 357 -14.95 -23.56 2.05
C LYS A 357 -15.83 -23.73 0.81
N ASN A 358 -17.13 -24.01 0.98
CA ASN A 358 -18.08 -24.17 -0.13
C ASN A 358 -18.71 -22.85 -0.57
N ARG A 359 -18.45 -21.75 0.16
CA ARG A 359 -18.93 -20.40 -0.18
C ARG A 359 -17.96 -19.71 -1.12
N THR A 360 -18.50 -18.89 -2.00
CA THR A 360 -17.72 -17.99 -2.86
C THR A 360 -17.14 -16.83 -2.06
N LEU A 361 -16.08 -16.21 -2.58
CA LEU A 361 -15.46 -15.05 -1.93
C LEU A 361 -16.43 -13.85 -1.82
N ASP A 362 -17.33 -13.70 -2.80
CA ASP A 362 -18.38 -12.67 -2.81
C ASP A 362 -19.32 -12.87 -1.60
N GLU A 363 -19.83 -14.08 -1.39
CA GLU A 363 -20.70 -14.42 -0.25
C GLU A 363 -20.01 -14.21 1.10
N ILE A 364 -18.74 -14.64 1.22
CA ILE A 364 -17.95 -14.51 2.46
C ILE A 364 -17.71 -13.04 2.79
N SER A 365 -17.27 -12.25 1.81
CA SER A 365 -17.01 -10.82 2.00
C SER A 365 -18.28 -10.05 2.35
N PHE A 366 -19.40 -10.35 1.68
CA PHE A 366 -20.70 -9.77 1.99
C PHE A 366 -21.12 -10.09 3.43
N ALA A 367 -21.05 -11.37 3.83
CA ALA A 367 -21.42 -11.80 5.18
C ALA A 367 -20.57 -11.11 6.25
N PHE A 368 -19.26 -10.96 6.02
CA PHE A 368 -18.34 -10.28 6.92
C PHE A 368 -18.72 -8.81 7.16
N PHE A 369 -18.87 -8.03 6.09
CA PHE A 369 -19.22 -6.60 6.21
C PHE A 369 -20.66 -6.37 6.67
N GLN A 370 -21.58 -7.28 6.34
CA GLN A 370 -22.95 -7.22 6.86
C GLN A 370 -22.96 -7.41 8.38
N GLN A 371 -22.29 -8.45 8.90
CA GLN A 371 -22.20 -8.67 10.34
C GLN A 371 -21.48 -7.50 11.04
N LEU A 372 -20.40 -7.00 10.46
CA LEU A 372 -19.67 -5.86 11.01
C LEU A 372 -20.58 -4.63 11.09
N SER A 373 -21.38 -4.38 10.04
CA SER A 373 -22.28 -3.23 10.02
C SER A 373 -23.43 -3.34 11.00
N LEU A 374 -24.02 -4.53 11.14
CA LEU A 374 -25.11 -4.79 12.09
C LEU A 374 -24.64 -4.66 13.54
N LYS A 375 -23.44 -5.13 13.86
CA LYS A 375 -22.93 -5.13 15.25
C LYS A 375 -22.30 -3.82 15.69
N THR A 376 -21.90 -2.96 14.76
CA THR A 376 -21.31 -1.63 15.05
C THR A 376 -22.28 -0.47 14.85
N ASP A 377 -23.51 -0.73 14.40
CA ASP A 377 -24.45 0.29 13.94
C ASP A 377 -23.85 1.24 12.85
N CYS A 378 -22.75 0.85 12.20
CA CYS A 378 -22.04 1.63 11.20
C CYS A 378 -22.17 0.99 9.83
N ALA A 379 -22.43 1.77 8.79
CA ALA A 379 -22.54 1.27 7.43
C ALA A 379 -21.14 1.18 6.80
N TRP A 380 -20.48 0.02 6.93
CA TRP A 380 -19.15 -0.21 6.36
C TRP A 380 -19.22 -0.44 4.85
N THR A 381 -18.62 0.47 4.09
CA THR A 381 -18.53 0.41 2.63
C THR A 381 -17.08 0.48 2.17
N ARG A 382 -16.86 0.55 0.87
CA ARG A 382 -15.54 0.70 0.26
C ARG A 382 -15.59 1.80 -0.78
N LEU A 383 -14.45 2.46 -1.03
CA LEU A 383 -14.24 3.43 -2.11
C LEU A 383 -14.28 2.82 -3.52
N SER A 384 -15.10 1.78 -3.74
CA SER A 384 -15.25 1.06 -5.00
C SER A 384 -16.71 0.97 -5.40
N ILE A 385 -16.99 1.01 -6.70
CA ILE A 385 -18.34 0.91 -7.24
C ILE A 385 -18.69 -0.58 -7.31
N SER A 386 -19.66 -1.08 -6.52
CA SER A 386 -20.12 -2.48 -6.61
C SER A 386 -20.99 -2.71 -7.87
N SER A 387 -20.97 -3.93 -8.41
CA SER A 387 -21.73 -4.30 -9.62
C SER A 387 -23.14 -4.82 -9.36
N GLY A 388 -23.44 -5.21 -8.12
CA GLY A 388 -24.62 -6.02 -7.81
C GLY A 388 -25.73 -5.17 -7.21
N GLU A 389 -26.95 -5.30 -7.75
CA GLU A 389 -28.15 -4.90 -7.02
C GLU A 389 -28.43 -5.97 -5.95
N ARG A 390 -28.22 -5.59 -4.69
CA ARG A 390 -28.45 -6.34 -3.45
C ARG A 390 -29.52 -5.64 -2.61
N GLU A 391 -30.54 -5.14 -3.30
CA GLU A 391 -31.71 -4.45 -2.78
C GLU A 391 -31.42 -3.23 -1.91
N SER A 392 -31.21 -3.45 -0.62
CA SER A 392 -31.03 -2.42 0.41
C SER A 392 -29.62 -2.40 0.98
N TRP A 393 -28.77 -3.34 0.58
CA TRP A 393 -27.38 -3.49 1.02
C TRP A 393 -26.41 -3.25 -0.14
N ASP A 394 -26.77 -2.41 -1.11
CA ASP A 394 -25.97 -2.23 -2.34
C ASP A 394 -24.57 -1.69 -2.02
N TRP A 395 -24.49 -0.87 -0.96
CA TRP A 395 -23.26 -0.26 -0.45
C TRP A 395 -22.33 -1.24 0.28
N ILE A 396 -22.74 -2.47 0.61
CA ILE A 396 -21.84 -3.45 1.22
C ILE A 396 -20.72 -3.81 0.23
N PRO A 397 -19.45 -3.79 0.64
CA PRO A 397 -18.35 -4.22 -0.19
C PRO A 397 -18.47 -5.70 -0.51
N VAL A 398 -18.12 -6.05 -1.74
CA VAL A 398 -17.90 -7.44 -2.12
C VAL A 398 -16.60 -7.58 -2.86
N VAL A 399 -15.98 -8.74 -2.69
CA VAL A 399 -14.74 -9.09 -3.35
C VAL A 399 -15.05 -10.20 -4.37
N ALA A 400 -14.94 -9.85 -5.65
CA ALA A 400 -15.16 -10.80 -6.73
C ALA A 400 -14.07 -11.88 -6.71
N ASP A 401 -14.46 -13.12 -7.03
CA ASP A 401 -13.49 -14.21 -7.21
C ASP A 401 -12.80 -14.06 -8.57
N SER A 402 -11.65 -13.39 -8.57
CA SER A 402 -10.78 -13.33 -9.75
C SER A 402 -9.81 -14.51 -9.77
N GLY A 403 -9.38 -14.93 -10.96
CA GLY A 403 -8.28 -15.89 -11.13
C GLY A 403 -6.92 -15.38 -10.63
N GLN A 404 -6.83 -14.12 -10.21
CA GLN A 404 -5.63 -13.50 -9.64
C GLN A 404 -5.45 -13.85 -8.15
N PRO A 405 -4.21 -13.81 -7.62
CA PRO A 405 -3.94 -13.99 -6.19
C PRO A 405 -4.73 -12.99 -5.34
N LEU A 406 -5.29 -13.46 -4.21
CA LEU A 406 -6.01 -12.61 -3.27
C LEU A 406 -5.04 -12.03 -2.22
N THR A 407 -5.00 -10.71 -2.13
CA THR A 407 -4.25 -9.96 -1.12
C THR A 407 -5.20 -9.15 -0.23
N THR A 408 -4.70 -8.67 0.91
CA THR A 408 -5.46 -7.78 1.82
C THR A 408 -5.72 -6.39 1.25
N ASP A 409 -5.32 -6.10 0.02
CA ASP A 409 -5.74 -4.88 -0.69
C ASP A 409 -7.25 -4.82 -0.89
N CYS A 410 -7.95 -5.95 -0.74
CA CYS A 410 -9.40 -5.98 -0.73
C CYS A 410 -10.02 -5.14 0.42
N PHE A 411 -9.24 -4.81 1.46
CA PHE A 411 -9.63 -3.90 2.54
C PHE A 411 -9.20 -2.44 2.30
N SER A 412 -8.39 -2.15 1.26
CA SER A 412 -7.96 -0.79 0.99
C SER A 412 -9.15 0.08 0.59
N GLY A 413 -9.30 1.22 1.26
CA GLY A 413 -10.42 2.14 1.07
C GLY A 413 -11.73 1.67 1.69
N VAL A 414 -11.72 0.73 2.65
CA VAL A 414 -12.90 0.45 3.50
C VAL A 414 -13.15 1.64 4.43
N VAL A 415 -14.37 2.16 4.40
CA VAL A 415 -14.75 3.42 5.03
C VAL A 415 -16.13 3.33 5.67
N ASN A 416 -16.38 4.17 6.68
CA ASN A 416 -17.67 4.28 7.32
C ASN A 416 -18.57 5.27 6.55
N LEU A 417 -19.68 4.78 5.99
CA LEU A 417 -20.66 5.56 5.25
C LEU A 417 -21.60 6.36 6.18
N GLY A 418 -21.67 6.01 7.46
CA GLY A 418 -22.58 6.61 8.44
C GLY A 418 -23.28 5.54 9.28
N ARG A 419 -24.50 5.82 9.74
CA ARG A 419 -25.24 4.89 10.61
C ARG A 419 -25.97 3.82 9.79
N ALA A 420 -25.75 2.54 10.08
CA ALA A 420 -26.51 1.44 9.50
C ALA A 420 -27.94 1.39 10.07
N LYS A 421 -28.89 0.89 9.28
CA LYS A 421 -30.27 0.60 9.71
C LYS A 421 -30.57 -0.88 9.49
N ALA A 422 -31.47 -1.42 10.30
CA ALA A 422 -31.85 -2.83 10.27
C ALA A 422 -32.38 -3.34 8.91
N ASN A 423 -32.90 -2.46 8.06
CA ASN A 423 -33.40 -2.79 6.72
C ASN A 423 -32.38 -2.55 5.60
N GLY A 424 -31.08 -2.62 5.92
CA GLY A 424 -29.97 -2.41 4.98
C GLY A 424 -29.65 -0.97 4.64
N LEU A 425 -30.53 -0.01 4.91
CA LEU A 425 -30.28 1.38 4.56
C LEU A 425 -29.17 2.02 5.42
N ALA A 426 -28.41 2.94 4.84
CA ALA A 426 -27.45 3.77 5.56
C ALA A 426 -27.95 5.21 5.71
N LYS A 427 -27.80 5.80 6.90
CA LYS A 427 -28.01 7.24 7.15
C LYS A 427 -26.66 7.93 7.18
N SER A 428 -26.44 8.84 6.24
CA SER A 428 -25.14 9.48 6.01
C SER A 428 -25.23 10.99 6.10
N THR A 429 -24.13 11.64 6.46
CA THR A 429 -23.95 13.07 6.24
C THR A 429 -23.28 13.24 4.89
N ALA A 430 -23.93 13.97 3.97
CA ALA A 430 -23.44 14.15 2.61
C ALA A 430 -23.54 15.62 2.18
N VAL A 431 -22.61 16.07 1.36
CA VAL A 431 -22.75 17.32 0.62
C VAL A 431 -23.71 17.06 -0.56
N THR A 432 -24.79 17.82 -0.70
CA THR A 432 -25.81 17.58 -1.75
C THR A 432 -26.05 18.82 -2.61
N GLY A 433 -26.77 18.64 -3.72
CA GLY A 433 -27.05 19.70 -4.68
C GLY A 433 -25.80 20.13 -5.45
N LEU A 434 -25.01 19.17 -5.94
CA LEU A 434 -23.86 19.47 -6.79
C LEU A 434 -24.30 20.31 -8.01
N ILE A 435 -23.49 21.30 -8.36
CA ILE A 435 -23.76 22.22 -9.45
C ILE A 435 -23.32 21.59 -10.77
N GLY A 436 -24.24 21.56 -11.75
CA GLY A 436 -23.99 20.99 -13.07
C GLY A 436 -24.45 19.54 -13.19
N THR A 437 -24.32 19.00 -14.40
CA THR A 437 -24.61 17.59 -14.69
C THR A 437 -23.32 16.88 -15.06
N PRO A 438 -23.13 15.61 -14.61
CA PRO A 438 -21.92 14.87 -14.94
C PRO A 438 -21.86 14.63 -16.45
N ARG A 439 -20.78 15.11 -17.09
CA ARG A 439 -20.53 14.93 -18.52
C ARG A 439 -19.27 14.11 -18.71
N PRO A 440 -19.33 12.93 -19.37
CA PRO A 440 -18.15 12.13 -19.63
C PRO A 440 -17.23 12.84 -20.62
N TYR A 441 -15.92 12.83 -20.33
CA TYR A 441 -14.91 13.41 -21.23
C TYR A 441 -13.68 12.53 -21.40
N MET A 442 -13.53 11.50 -20.57
CA MET A 442 -12.48 10.50 -20.66
C MET A 442 -13.04 9.14 -20.26
N LYS A 443 -12.59 8.10 -20.94
CA LYS A 443 -12.96 6.69 -20.69
C LYS A 443 -11.71 5.91 -20.36
N ILE A 444 -11.76 5.10 -19.31
CA ILE A 444 -10.69 4.22 -18.85
C ILE A 444 -11.18 2.80 -19.00
N LYS A 445 -10.41 1.94 -19.66
CA LYS A 445 -10.71 0.52 -19.82
C LYS A 445 -9.59 -0.31 -19.24
N MET A 446 -9.95 -1.28 -18.42
CA MET A 446 -9.03 -2.24 -17.81
C MET A 446 -8.84 -3.43 -18.73
N LEU A 447 -7.59 -3.84 -18.94
CA LEU A 447 -7.21 -4.91 -19.84
C LEU A 447 -6.12 -5.79 -19.20
N GLU A 448 -6.06 -7.05 -19.63
CA GLU A 448 -4.91 -7.91 -19.36
C GLU A 448 -3.74 -7.51 -20.24
N GLY A 449 -2.55 -7.51 -19.65
CA GLY A 449 -1.26 -7.25 -20.29
C GLY A 449 -0.32 -8.43 -20.17
N ASP A 450 0.88 -8.25 -20.73
CA ASP A 450 1.96 -9.23 -20.76
C ASP A 450 2.99 -9.02 -19.63
N GLY A 451 2.72 -8.11 -18.70
CA GLY A 451 3.64 -7.72 -17.61
C GLY A 451 4.74 -6.75 -18.03
N SER A 452 4.81 -6.35 -19.30
CA SER A 452 5.79 -5.36 -19.76
C SER A 452 5.45 -3.95 -19.26
N PHE A 453 6.48 -3.16 -18.94
CA PHE A 453 6.31 -1.74 -18.66
C PHE A 453 6.25 -0.95 -19.98
N ARG A 454 5.15 -1.13 -20.73
CA ARG A 454 4.95 -0.48 -22.03
C ARG A 454 4.05 0.75 -21.92
N PHE A 455 4.53 1.89 -22.43
CA PHE A 455 3.76 3.13 -22.52
C PHE A 455 3.55 3.56 -23.97
N VAL A 456 2.28 3.67 -24.37
CA VAL A 456 1.86 4.13 -25.69
C VAL A 456 0.99 5.36 -25.53
N PHE A 457 1.32 6.44 -26.22
CA PHE A 457 0.49 7.64 -26.32
C PHE A 457 0.30 8.01 -27.77
N LYS A 458 -0.94 8.27 -28.18
CA LYS A 458 -1.27 8.76 -29.51
C LYS A 458 -2.13 10.02 -29.40
N GLY A 459 -1.52 11.16 -29.67
CA GLY A 459 -2.21 12.43 -29.78
C GLY A 459 -3.20 12.42 -30.94
N CYS A 460 -4.36 13.05 -30.77
CA CYS A 460 -5.40 13.09 -31.79
C CYS A 460 -5.01 13.83 -33.07
N ASN A 461 -3.87 14.55 -33.09
CA ASN A 461 -3.33 15.18 -34.29
C ASN A 461 -2.21 14.39 -34.98
N CYS A 462 -1.78 13.27 -34.41
CA CYS A 462 -0.76 12.42 -35.05
C CYS A 462 -1.17 12.01 -36.46
N GLY A 463 -0.22 12.08 -37.39
CA GLY A 463 -0.46 11.83 -38.82
C GLY A 463 -1.19 12.96 -39.57
N LYS A 464 -1.73 13.98 -38.87
CA LYS A 464 -2.31 15.19 -39.48
C LYS A 464 -1.22 16.24 -39.74
N LYS A 465 -1.57 17.31 -40.45
CA LYS A 465 -0.66 18.43 -40.74
C LYS A 465 -0.73 19.51 -39.66
N VAL A 466 0.42 19.93 -39.12
CA VAL A 466 0.58 21.10 -38.24
C VAL A 466 1.11 22.29 -39.05
N LYS A 467 0.67 23.50 -38.70
CA LYS A 467 1.10 24.73 -39.38
C LYS A 467 2.57 25.04 -39.05
N THR A 468 3.39 25.30 -40.06
CA THR A 468 4.81 25.72 -39.90
C THR A 468 5.03 27.17 -40.32
N SER A 469 4.26 27.67 -41.29
CA SER A 469 4.27 29.08 -41.70
C SER A 469 2.88 29.53 -42.15
N THR A 470 2.74 30.72 -42.74
CA THR A 470 1.43 31.19 -43.25
C THR A 470 0.87 30.26 -44.31
N PHE A 471 1.73 29.66 -45.13
CA PHE A 471 1.37 28.75 -46.23
C PHE A 471 1.96 27.34 -46.07
N GLY A 472 2.85 27.14 -45.10
CA GLY A 472 3.54 25.87 -44.84
C GLY A 472 2.86 25.02 -43.79
N SER A 473 2.88 23.71 -43.99
CA SER A 473 2.48 22.72 -42.99
C SER A 473 3.28 21.43 -43.15
N GLU A 474 3.45 20.69 -42.07
CA GLU A 474 4.19 19.43 -42.04
C GLU A 474 3.39 18.34 -41.32
N ARG A 475 3.68 17.07 -41.61
CA ARG A 475 2.98 15.95 -40.99
C ARG A 475 3.53 15.69 -39.58
N ILE A 476 2.62 15.57 -38.61
CA ILE A 476 2.96 15.19 -37.24
C ILE A 476 3.35 13.70 -37.22
N PRO A 477 4.51 13.32 -36.66
CA PRO A 477 4.92 11.93 -36.54
C PRO A 477 3.92 11.08 -35.74
N THR A 478 3.77 9.81 -36.13
CA THR A 478 2.87 8.86 -35.46
C THR A 478 3.58 7.91 -34.51
N MET A 479 4.91 7.77 -34.59
CA MET A 479 5.74 6.90 -33.74
C MET A 479 5.12 5.50 -33.55
N ASP A 480 4.62 4.88 -34.62
CA ASP A 480 3.90 3.60 -34.52
C ASP A 480 4.85 2.43 -34.19
N GLN A 481 6.15 2.56 -34.47
CA GLN A 481 7.16 1.56 -34.09
C GLN A 481 7.49 1.66 -32.59
N CYS A 482 7.46 0.51 -31.91
CA CYS A 482 7.89 0.43 -30.51
C CYS A 482 9.40 0.65 -30.41
N ARG A 483 9.81 1.49 -29.47
CA ARG A 483 11.21 1.73 -29.13
C ARG A 483 11.48 1.20 -27.73
N ASP A 484 12.50 0.35 -27.61
CA ASP A 484 13.01 -0.03 -26.31
C ASP A 484 13.76 1.14 -25.68
N VAL A 485 13.37 1.46 -24.44
CA VAL A 485 14.05 2.39 -23.56
C VAL A 485 14.85 1.56 -22.58
N VAL A 486 16.17 1.73 -22.61
CA VAL A 486 17.10 0.88 -21.87
C VAL A 486 17.93 1.69 -20.89
N LYS A 487 18.23 1.07 -19.76
CA LYS A 487 19.23 1.47 -18.77
C LYS A 487 19.18 2.96 -18.45
N ASP A 488 20.21 3.67 -18.89
CA ASP A 488 20.51 5.04 -18.47
C ASP A 488 19.52 6.09 -18.98
N GLU A 489 18.79 5.82 -20.08
CA GLU A 489 17.80 6.77 -20.61
C GLU A 489 16.41 6.65 -19.98
N THR A 490 16.18 5.60 -19.18
CA THR A 490 14.89 5.29 -18.53
C THR A 490 14.32 6.48 -17.78
N GLY A 491 15.12 7.09 -16.88
CA GLY A 491 14.68 8.23 -16.08
C GLY A 491 14.21 9.41 -16.93
N ARG A 492 14.98 9.78 -17.97
CA ARG A 492 14.62 10.88 -18.87
C ARG A 492 13.33 10.60 -19.63
N MET A 493 13.18 9.41 -20.20
CA MET A 493 11.98 9.05 -20.98
C MET A 493 10.74 8.96 -20.08
N LEU A 494 10.87 8.42 -18.86
CA LEU A 494 9.78 8.40 -17.87
C LEU A 494 9.30 9.81 -17.52
N VAL A 495 10.22 10.77 -17.29
CA VAL A 495 9.87 12.16 -17.01
C VAL A 495 9.12 12.80 -18.18
N GLN A 496 9.48 12.48 -19.42
CA GLN A 496 8.76 12.96 -20.61
C GLN A 496 7.34 12.38 -20.68
N CYS A 497 7.18 11.07 -20.45
CA CYS A 497 5.88 10.41 -20.36
C CYS A 497 5.01 11.04 -19.27
N ALA A 498 5.55 11.25 -18.07
CA ALA A 498 4.85 11.87 -16.94
C ALA A 498 4.45 13.33 -17.23
N THR A 499 5.32 14.10 -17.88
CA THR A 499 5.03 15.47 -18.31
C THR A 499 3.92 15.51 -19.35
N LEU A 500 3.92 14.57 -20.29
CA LEU A 500 2.89 14.44 -21.32
C LEU A 500 1.54 14.05 -20.72
N LEU A 501 1.55 13.11 -19.76
CA LEU A 501 0.38 12.73 -18.97
C LEU A 501 -0.20 13.95 -18.24
N GLY A 502 0.62 14.74 -17.54
CA GLY A 502 0.14 15.95 -16.88
C GLY A 502 -0.43 16.98 -17.87
N SER A 503 0.22 17.13 -19.02
CA SER A 503 -0.22 18.05 -20.09
C SER A 503 -1.52 17.65 -20.78
N ILE A 504 -2.00 16.42 -20.58
CA ILE A 504 -3.25 15.93 -21.18
C ILE A 504 -4.33 15.63 -20.14
N LEU A 505 -3.97 15.09 -18.96
CA LEU A 505 -4.91 14.81 -17.88
C LEU A 505 -5.20 16.06 -17.03
N ASP A 506 -4.25 17.00 -16.96
CA ASP A 506 -4.35 18.21 -16.12
C ASP A 506 -3.73 19.47 -16.78
N PRO A 507 -4.14 19.82 -18.02
CA PRO A 507 -3.40 20.70 -18.92
C PRO A 507 -3.16 22.13 -18.43
N VAL A 508 -4.03 22.66 -17.56
CA VAL A 508 -3.98 24.07 -17.12
C VAL A 508 -3.22 24.29 -15.82
N ASN A 509 -2.81 23.20 -15.16
CA ASN A 509 -2.17 23.25 -13.85
C ASN A 509 -0.66 23.04 -13.95
N ASP A 510 0.02 23.10 -12.80
CA ASP A 510 1.48 22.92 -12.73
C ASP A 510 1.87 21.49 -13.09
N VAL A 511 2.29 21.30 -14.34
CA VAL A 511 2.74 20.01 -14.89
C VAL A 511 4.02 19.49 -14.23
N VAL A 512 4.87 20.37 -13.70
CA VAL A 512 6.09 19.98 -12.98
C VAL A 512 5.71 19.43 -11.60
N LYS A 513 4.79 20.09 -10.89
CA LYS A 513 4.23 19.55 -9.65
C LYS A 513 3.51 18.23 -9.89
N TYR A 514 2.69 18.15 -10.95
CA TYR A 514 1.99 16.92 -11.34
C TYR A 514 2.96 15.75 -11.54
N ARG A 515 4.00 15.93 -12.37
CA ARG A 515 4.93 14.82 -12.68
C ARG A 515 5.74 14.41 -11.45
N ARG A 516 6.09 15.36 -10.57
CA ARG A 516 6.78 15.06 -9.30
C ARG A 516 5.90 14.21 -8.40
N ASN A 517 4.62 14.57 -8.25
CA ASN A 517 3.66 13.80 -7.47
C ASN A 517 3.49 12.38 -8.05
N LEU A 518 3.30 12.26 -9.37
CA LEU A 518 3.21 10.97 -10.07
C LEU A 518 4.45 10.10 -9.82
N LEU A 519 5.64 10.61 -10.14
CA LEU A 519 6.88 9.81 -10.08
C LEU A 519 7.30 9.49 -8.64
N ARG A 520 7.01 10.38 -7.68
CA ARG A 520 7.25 10.13 -6.25
C ARG A 520 6.39 9.00 -5.70
N LYS A 521 5.19 8.79 -6.23
CA LYS A 521 4.33 7.66 -5.83
C LYS A 521 4.66 6.39 -6.61
N LEU A 522 4.91 6.51 -7.90
CA LEU A 522 5.26 5.38 -8.76
C LEU A 522 6.53 4.68 -8.29
N GLN A 523 7.55 5.47 -7.94
CA GLN A 523 8.86 4.99 -7.46
C GLN A 523 9.44 3.84 -8.31
N PRO A 524 9.64 4.05 -9.62
CA PRO A 524 10.13 2.97 -10.48
C PRO A 524 11.57 2.61 -10.14
N ASP A 525 11.85 1.31 -10.14
CA ASP A 525 13.19 0.75 -10.05
C ASP A 525 13.57 0.16 -11.39
N TRP A 526 14.74 0.58 -11.87
CA TRP A 526 15.28 0.18 -13.16
C TRP A 526 16.75 -0.13 -13.06
N ASN A 527 17.29 -0.93 -13.99
CA ASN A 527 18.74 -1.13 -14.07
C ASN A 527 19.42 0.08 -14.71
N TRP A 528 20.60 0.48 -14.24
CA TRP A 528 21.42 1.52 -14.88
C TRP A 528 22.89 1.11 -14.89
N THR A 529 23.67 1.68 -15.83
CA THR A 529 25.11 1.46 -15.97
C THR A 529 25.94 2.61 -15.42
N ASP A 530 25.38 3.82 -15.33
CA ASP A 530 26.05 4.97 -14.74
C ASP A 530 25.20 5.54 -13.57
N PRO A 531 25.78 5.81 -12.39
CA PRO A 531 25.05 6.41 -11.26
C PRO A 531 24.36 7.75 -11.60
N SER A 532 24.86 8.48 -12.61
CA SER A 532 24.31 9.76 -13.08
C SER A 532 23.00 9.59 -13.85
N ALA A 533 22.60 8.35 -14.18
CA ALA A 533 21.33 8.06 -14.85
C ALA A 533 20.11 8.08 -13.92
N LYS A 534 20.30 7.88 -12.62
CA LYS A 534 19.27 8.03 -11.57
C LYS A 534 19.79 9.01 -10.50
N PRO A 535 20.07 10.28 -10.81
CA PRO A 535 20.66 11.20 -9.82
C PRO A 535 19.64 11.52 -8.70
N THR A 536 20.09 12.13 -7.59
CA THR A 536 19.17 12.74 -6.60
C THR A 536 18.16 13.66 -7.29
N LEU A 537 16.89 13.65 -6.89
CA LEU A 537 15.85 14.42 -7.61
C LEU A 537 15.82 14.11 -9.12
N TRP A 538 15.99 12.84 -9.52
CA TRP A 538 16.08 12.39 -10.92
C TRP A 538 14.93 12.90 -11.78
N ALA A 539 13.72 13.00 -11.21
CA ALA A 539 12.53 13.48 -11.90
C ALA A 539 12.69 14.89 -12.50
N ASP A 540 13.58 15.72 -11.95
CA ASP A 540 13.92 17.03 -12.49
C ASP A 540 15.29 17.02 -13.19
N ARG A 541 16.29 16.37 -12.60
CA ARG A 541 17.66 16.40 -13.13
C ARG A 541 17.80 15.69 -14.48
N CYS A 542 17.05 14.62 -14.74
CA CYS A 542 17.12 13.89 -16.01
C CYS A 542 16.63 14.72 -17.22
N VAL A 543 15.95 15.85 -16.97
CA VAL A 543 15.44 16.75 -18.01
C VAL A 543 15.99 18.17 -17.92
N SER A 544 16.96 18.43 -17.02
CA SER A 544 17.56 19.74 -16.83
C SER A 544 18.20 20.27 -18.13
N GLY A 545 18.06 21.57 -18.39
CA GLY A 545 18.52 22.24 -19.61
C GLY A 545 17.71 21.90 -20.87
N THR A 546 16.64 21.10 -20.76
CA THR A 546 15.78 20.76 -21.91
C THR A 546 14.44 21.49 -21.84
N THR A 547 13.69 21.49 -22.95
CA THR A 547 12.31 22.00 -22.99
C THR A 547 11.37 21.27 -22.03
N TRP A 548 11.78 20.13 -21.49
CA TRP A 548 11.02 19.34 -20.54
C TRP A 548 11.30 19.74 -19.09
N GLU A 549 12.31 20.56 -18.78
CA GLU A 549 12.61 20.93 -17.39
C GLU A 549 11.46 21.74 -16.76
N ASN A 550 11.12 22.87 -17.38
CA ASN A 550 10.06 23.77 -16.95
C ASN A 550 9.17 24.09 -18.17
N PRO A 551 8.42 23.10 -18.68
CA PRO A 551 7.66 23.27 -19.91
C PRO A 551 6.52 24.27 -19.68
N HIS A 552 6.39 25.25 -20.59
CA HIS A 552 5.20 26.08 -20.60
C HIS A 552 3.97 25.21 -20.92
N PRO A 553 2.86 25.28 -20.17
CA PRO A 553 1.69 24.42 -20.39
C PRO A 553 1.15 24.47 -21.83
N GLU A 554 1.11 25.66 -22.42
CA GLU A 554 0.72 25.91 -23.83
C GLU A 554 1.80 25.54 -24.86
N GLY A 555 3.01 25.21 -24.41
CA GLY A 555 4.16 24.87 -25.23
C GLY A 555 4.31 23.36 -25.50
N VAL A 556 3.82 22.50 -24.60
CA VAL A 556 3.93 21.03 -24.77
C VAL A 556 3.10 20.56 -25.95
N ARG A 557 1.88 21.10 -26.15
CA ARG A 557 0.99 20.76 -27.27
C ARG A 557 0.76 19.24 -27.38
N ALA A 558 0.43 18.59 -26.25
CA ALA A 558 0.32 17.14 -26.10
C ALA A 558 -0.46 16.44 -27.22
N HIS A 559 -1.51 17.08 -27.77
CA HIS A 559 -2.30 16.56 -28.89
C HIS A 559 -1.50 16.27 -30.18
N ASN A 560 -0.33 16.88 -30.34
CA ASN A 560 0.59 16.69 -31.47
C ASN A 560 1.71 15.67 -31.20
N TRP A 561 1.71 14.99 -30.04
CA TRP A 561 2.75 14.02 -29.69
C TRP A 561 2.28 12.59 -29.91
N SER A 562 3.24 11.71 -30.21
CA SER A 562 3.06 10.27 -30.18
C SER A 562 4.28 9.63 -29.52
N MET A 563 4.07 8.61 -28.68
CA MET A 563 5.11 7.85 -28.01
C MET A 563 4.73 6.36 -28.03
N ASN A 564 5.71 5.48 -28.20
CA ASN A 564 5.55 4.02 -28.12
C ASN A 564 6.83 3.45 -27.54
N TYR A 565 6.87 3.36 -26.21
CA TYR A 565 8.06 2.97 -25.46
C TYR A 565 7.82 1.68 -24.70
N ASN A 566 8.81 0.80 -24.76
CA ASN A 566 8.92 -0.37 -23.91
C ASN A 566 10.10 -0.14 -22.95
N PHE A 567 9.82 0.04 -21.66
CA PHE A 567 10.86 0.27 -20.67
C PHE A 567 11.41 -1.07 -20.17
N VAL A 568 12.44 -1.56 -20.86
CA VAL A 568 12.96 -2.92 -20.70
C VAL A 568 13.60 -3.15 -19.34
N ASP A 569 14.22 -2.11 -18.78
CA ASP A 569 15.00 -2.22 -17.56
C ASP A 569 14.22 -1.90 -16.28
N ILE A 570 12.95 -1.52 -16.36
CA ILE A 570 12.09 -1.37 -15.17
C ILE A 570 11.70 -2.76 -14.69
N PHE A 571 12.07 -3.11 -13.46
CA PHE A 571 11.81 -4.42 -12.88
C PHE A 571 10.91 -4.37 -11.64
N ASP A 572 10.75 -3.20 -11.02
CA ASP A 572 9.90 -3.00 -9.85
C ASP A 572 9.37 -1.56 -9.77
N CYS A 573 8.38 -1.33 -8.91
CA CYS A 573 7.82 -0.02 -8.59
C CYS A 573 7.42 0.01 -7.11
N GLY A 574 7.88 1.02 -6.37
CA GLY A 574 7.52 1.23 -4.96
C GLY A 574 6.09 1.72 -4.71
N SER A 575 5.26 1.89 -5.76
CA SER A 575 3.84 2.19 -5.59
C SER A 575 3.09 1.03 -4.95
N ARG A 576 2.21 1.33 -4.00
CA ARG A 576 1.32 0.34 -3.37
C ARG A 576 0.33 -0.31 -4.35
N LEU A 577 0.13 0.30 -5.51
CA LEU A 577 -0.68 -0.28 -6.59
C LEU A 577 0.04 -1.41 -7.34
N TYR A 578 1.36 -1.57 -7.16
CA TYR A 578 2.16 -2.60 -7.82
C TYR A 578 2.31 -3.83 -6.93
N ASN A 579 1.65 -4.92 -7.29
CA ASN A 579 1.76 -6.21 -6.62
C ASN A 579 1.44 -7.36 -7.60
N LYS A 580 1.55 -8.61 -7.15
CA LYS A 580 1.33 -9.81 -7.98
C LYS A 580 -0.04 -9.82 -8.69
N ALA A 581 -1.08 -9.23 -8.09
CA ALA A 581 -2.43 -9.22 -8.66
C ALA A 581 -2.64 -8.10 -9.70
N THR A 582 -1.80 -7.07 -9.70
CA THR A 582 -1.91 -5.90 -10.58
C THR A 582 -0.76 -5.76 -11.59
N ALA A 583 0.33 -6.49 -11.41
CA ALA A 583 1.56 -6.38 -12.21
C ALA A 583 1.33 -6.57 -13.72
N ASN A 584 0.38 -7.44 -14.08
CA ASN A 584 0.05 -7.75 -15.48
C ASN A 584 -1.14 -6.94 -16.01
N LEU A 585 -1.64 -5.96 -15.27
CA LEU A 585 -2.79 -5.16 -15.71
C LEU A 585 -2.34 -3.91 -16.47
N LEU A 586 -3.10 -3.55 -17.49
CA LEU A 586 -2.92 -2.30 -18.22
C LEU A 586 -4.22 -1.51 -18.32
N CYS A 587 -4.09 -0.19 -18.45
CA CYS A 587 -5.22 0.71 -18.69
C CYS A 587 -5.11 1.32 -20.08
N GLU A 588 -6.22 1.30 -20.81
CA GLU A 588 -6.43 2.14 -21.98
C GLU A 588 -7.28 3.36 -21.59
N VAL A 589 -6.77 4.56 -21.85
CA VAL A 589 -7.44 5.82 -21.59
C VAL A 589 -7.73 6.51 -22.91
N THR A 590 -9.00 6.79 -23.18
CA THR A 590 -9.45 7.56 -24.34
C THR A 590 -10.04 8.89 -23.90
N ILE A 591 -9.54 9.98 -24.46
CA ILE A 591 -10.05 11.33 -24.20
C ILE A 591 -11.00 11.73 -25.32
N ASN A 592 -12.04 12.52 -25.03
CA ASN A 592 -13.07 12.86 -26.00
C ASN A 592 -12.57 13.63 -27.24
N CYS A 593 -11.35 14.18 -27.23
CA CYS A 593 -10.70 14.75 -28.42
C CYS A 593 -10.12 13.69 -29.36
N GLY A 594 -10.09 12.42 -28.95
CA GLY A 594 -9.54 11.29 -29.69
C GLY A 594 -8.09 10.94 -29.35
N CYS A 595 -7.51 11.52 -28.29
CA CYS A 595 -6.20 11.08 -27.81
C CYS A 595 -6.36 9.74 -27.09
N THR A 596 -5.40 8.84 -27.26
CA THR A 596 -5.36 7.55 -26.55
C THR A 596 -4.05 7.39 -25.80
N ILE A 597 -4.13 6.78 -24.61
CA ILE A 597 -2.99 6.38 -23.80
C ILE A 597 -3.18 4.91 -23.43
N THR A 598 -2.14 4.11 -23.53
CA THR A 598 -2.10 2.74 -23.02
C THR A 598 -0.86 2.59 -22.17
N GLY A 599 -1.00 2.13 -20.93
CA GLY A 599 0.12 1.98 -20.01
C GLY A 599 -0.18 0.99 -18.89
N PRO A 600 0.83 0.62 -18.08
CA PRO A 600 0.64 -0.24 -16.92
C PRO A 600 -0.40 0.37 -15.97
N PHE A 601 -1.22 -0.49 -15.35
CA PHE A 601 -2.28 -0.06 -14.42
C PHE A 601 -1.74 0.91 -13.37
N VAL A 602 -0.64 0.55 -12.71
CA VAL A 602 -0.03 1.37 -11.66
C VAL A 602 0.33 2.77 -12.14
N LEU A 603 0.95 2.92 -13.32
CA LEU A 603 1.29 4.21 -13.89
C LEU A 603 0.04 5.05 -14.17
N MET A 604 -1.00 4.44 -14.73
CA MET A 604 -2.20 5.14 -15.17
C MET A 604 -3.09 5.56 -14.01
N ILE A 605 -3.22 4.75 -12.97
CA ILE A 605 -3.95 5.15 -11.77
C ILE A 605 -3.18 6.21 -10.99
N GLU A 606 -1.86 6.07 -10.81
CA GLU A 606 -1.08 7.14 -10.17
C GLU A 606 -1.19 8.46 -10.93
N ALA A 607 -1.22 8.41 -12.28
CA ALA A 607 -1.43 9.59 -13.11
C ALA A 607 -2.80 10.24 -12.85
N LEU A 608 -3.87 9.44 -12.77
CA LEU A 608 -5.20 9.95 -12.45
C LEU A 608 -5.28 10.55 -11.04
N THR A 609 -4.57 9.98 -10.07
CA THR A 609 -4.57 10.53 -8.70
C THR A 609 -3.70 11.78 -8.55
N ALA A 610 -2.72 12.01 -9.43
CA ALA A 610 -1.80 13.14 -9.37
C ALA A 610 -2.38 14.48 -9.87
N VAL A 611 -3.59 14.47 -10.45
CA VAL A 611 -4.24 15.69 -10.95
C VAL A 611 -4.49 16.72 -9.85
N HIS A 612 -4.37 18.01 -10.17
CA HIS A 612 -4.55 19.09 -9.21
C HIS A 612 -5.95 19.07 -8.59
N GLY A 613 -6.03 19.24 -7.26
CA GLY A 613 -7.28 19.19 -6.51
C GLY A 613 -7.76 17.78 -6.18
N SER A 614 -7.01 16.75 -6.57
CA SER A 614 -7.24 15.38 -6.14
C SER A 614 -6.93 15.20 -4.66
N PHE A 615 -7.85 14.61 -3.90
CA PHE A 615 -7.60 14.26 -2.49
C PHE A 615 -6.60 13.09 -2.35
N LEU A 616 -6.35 12.35 -3.43
CA LEU A 616 -5.43 11.21 -3.46
C LEU A 616 -3.99 11.64 -3.73
N GLY A 617 -3.74 12.81 -4.31
CA GLY A 617 -2.52 13.09 -5.07
C GLY A 617 -1.21 13.30 -4.31
N ASP A 618 -1.25 13.65 -3.02
CA ASP A 618 -0.03 14.05 -2.30
C ASP A 618 0.67 12.89 -1.59
N THR A 619 -0.04 12.08 -0.79
CA THR A 619 0.56 10.97 -0.02
C THR A 619 -0.33 9.74 -0.11
N SER A 620 0.23 8.54 -0.29
CA SER A 620 -0.53 7.29 -0.39
C SER A 620 -1.11 6.81 0.95
N ALA A 621 -0.58 7.33 2.06
CA ALA A 621 -1.09 7.12 3.42
C ALA A 621 -0.82 8.37 4.25
N ALA A 622 -1.72 8.67 5.19
CA ALA A 622 -1.55 9.69 6.21
C ALA A 622 -1.81 9.09 7.60
N LEU A 623 -1.29 9.73 8.64
CA LEU A 623 -1.56 9.39 10.03
C LEU A 623 -2.49 10.45 10.64
N ASP A 624 -3.52 10.02 11.37
CA ASP A 624 -4.31 10.92 12.21
C ASP A 624 -3.57 11.28 13.53
N SER A 625 -4.23 12.04 14.41
CA SER A 625 -3.64 12.46 15.69
C SER A 625 -3.27 11.32 16.63
N ASP A 626 -3.87 10.15 16.44
CA ASP A 626 -3.66 8.95 17.25
C ASP A 626 -2.82 7.91 16.49
N ASN A 627 -2.08 8.35 15.46
CA ASN A 627 -1.26 7.52 14.58
C ASN A 627 -2.03 6.41 13.85
N ARG A 628 -3.33 6.59 13.61
CA ARG A 628 -4.13 5.67 12.78
C ARG A 628 -3.90 5.97 11.31
N ILE A 629 -3.77 4.92 10.50
CA ILE A 629 -3.51 5.04 9.07
C ILE A 629 -4.82 5.39 8.34
N VAL A 630 -4.73 6.37 7.45
CA VAL A 630 -5.74 6.73 6.45
C VAL A 630 -5.14 6.54 5.06
N LEU A 631 -5.57 5.50 4.35
CA LEU A 631 -5.08 5.22 2.99
C LEU A 631 -5.69 6.14 1.93
N ARG A 632 -4.85 6.58 0.98
CA ARG A 632 -5.13 7.51 -0.13
C ARG A 632 -4.43 7.06 -1.41
N ASP A 633 -4.42 5.76 -1.65
CA ASP A 633 -3.64 5.13 -2.73
C ASP A 633 -4.38 5.03 -4.06
N GLY A 634 -5.72 5.16 -4.06
CA GLY A 634 -6.53 4.96 -5.25
C GLY A 634 -6.90 3.49 -5.53
N MET A 635 -6.48 2.51 -4.71
CA MET A 635 -6.91 1.10 -4.82
C MET A 635 -8.42 0.91 -4.67
N GLY A 636 -9.10 1.87 -4.05
CA GLY A 636 -10.55 1.91 -4.04
C GLY A 636 -11.15 2.13 -5.44
N LEU A 637 -10.51 2.97 -6.27
CA LEU A 637 -11.09 3.50 -7.50
C LEU A 637 -11.38 2.43 -8.55
N ILE A 638 -10.44 1.51 -8.75
CA ILE A 638 -10.48 0.45 -9.77
C ILE A 638 -9.81 -0.80 -9.20
N GLN A 639 -10.45 -1.97 -9.35
CA GLN A 639 -9.99 -3.22 -8.78
C GLN A 639 -9.54 -4.23 -9.83
N VAL A 640 -8.78 -5.24 -9.39
CA VAL A 640 -8.39 -6.40 -10.21
C VAL A 640 -9.61 -7.12 -10.81
N GLY A 641 -10.72 -7.18 -10.07
CA GLY A 641 -11.99 -7.73 -10.58
C GLY A 641 -12.69 -6.89 -11.65
N ASP A 642 -12.12 -5.75 -12.04
CA ASP A 642 -12.65 -4.88 -13.10
C ASP A 642 -11.97 -5.07 -14.45
N VAL A 643 -11.10 -6.07 -14.61
CA VAL A 643 -10.57 -6.48 -15.91
C VAL A 643 -11.70 -6.68 -16.91
N GLY A 644 -11.56 -6.07 -18.09
CA GLY A 644 -12.57 -6.06 -19.14
C GLY A 644 -13.66 -5.00 -18.99
N LYS A 645 -13.82 -4.39 -17.80
CA LYS A 645 -14.78 -3.31 -17.55
C LYS A 645 -14.22 -1.94 -17.95
N ALA A 646 -15.12 -0.98 -18.07
CA ALA A 646 -14.80 0.40 -18.38
C ALA A 646 -15.43 1.39 -17.39
N PHE A 647 -14.77 2.53 -17.26
CA PHE A 647 -15.17 3.63 -16.40
C PHE A 647 -15.13 4.95 -17.17
N ASN A 648 -16.06 5.83 -16.88
CA ASN A 648 -16.05 7.19 -17.39
C ASN A 648 -15.54 8.14 -16.30
N VAL A 649 -14.59 9.00 -16.67
CA VAL A 649 -14.32 10.22 -15.91
C VAL A 649 -15.29 11.28 -16.38
N VAL A 650 -16.13 11.72 -15.46
CA VAL A 650 -17.14 12.75 -15.67
C VAL A 650 -16.73 14.04 -14.99
N ALA A 651 -17.20 15.16 -15.52
CA ALA A 651 -17.02 16.47 -14.89
C ALA A 651 -18.37 17.17 -14.69
N PHE A 652 -18.53 17.78 -13.52
CA PHE A 652 -19.68 18.61 -13.18
C PHE A 652 -19.53 20.04 -13.73
N GLY A 653 -18.30 20.57 -13.76
CA GLY A 653 -17.97 21.90 -14.25
C GLY A 653 -17.11 21.92 -15.51
N GLY A 654 -16.97 23.11 -16.10
CA GLY A 654 -16.15 23.35 -17.29
C GLY A 654 -16.81 22.95 -18.62
N ASP A 655 -16.06 23.00 -19.71
CA ASP A 655 -16.49 22.58 -21.05
C ASP A 655 -15.72 21.33 -21.48
N VAL A 656 -16.41 20.19 -21.61
CA VAL A 656 -15.81 18.95 -22.11
C VAL A 656 -15.26 19.10 -23.54
N GLY A 657 -15.77 20.05 -24.32
CA GLY A 657 -15.25 20.41 -25.63
C GLY A 657 -13.93 21.21 -25.61
N ALA A 658 -13.42 21.61 -24.43
CA ALA A 658 -12.14 22.32 -24.29
C ALA A 658 -10.98 21.53 -24.92
N TYR A 659 -10.92 20.21 -24.71
CA TYR A 659 -9.91 19.34 -25.30
C TYR A 659 -9.94 19.34 -26.84
N LYS A 660 -11.12 19.25 -27.45
CA LYS A 660 -11.26 19.32 -28.91
C LYS A 660 -10.85 20.69 -29.45
N SER A 661 -11.21 21.75 -28.75
CA SER A 661 -10.83 23.12 -29.09
C SER A 661 -9.32 23.29 -29.02
N TYR A 662 -8.69 22.88 -27.91
CA TYR A 662 -7.26 22.99 -27.71
C TYR A 662 -6.46 22.11 -28.69
N ALA A 663 -6.93 20.90 -28.99
CA ALA A 663 -6.36 20.08 -30.06
C ALA A 663 -6.35 20.80 -31.41
N SER A 664 -7.43 21.50 -31.76
CA SER A 664 -7.48 22.31 -32.98
C SER A 664 -6.44 23.42 -32.95
N THR A 665 -6.33 24.16 -31.84
CA THR A 665 -5.34 25.24 -31.65
C THR A 665 -3.90 24.71 -31.71
N CYS A 666 -3.65 23.53 -31.11
CA CYS A 666 -2.38 22.84 -31.20
C CYS A 666 -1.96 22.56 -32.64
N ARG A 667 -2.90 22.32 -33.56
CA ARG A 667 -2.59 22.07 -34.97
C ARG A 667 -2.50 23.35 -35.81
N SER A 668 -3.36 24.33 -35.54
CA SER A 668 -3.51 25.54 -36.36
C SER A 668 -2.51 26.65 -36.01
N THR A 669 -1.95 26.64 -34.80
CA THR A 669 -0.90 27.58 -34.39
C THR A 669 0.44 27.15 -34.98
N LYS A 670 1.32 28.10 -35.36
CA LYS A 670 2.64 27.77 -35.93
C LYS A 670 3.46 26.93 -34.94
N ARG A 671 4.23 25.95 -35.42
CA ARG A 671 4.97 24.99 -34.58
C ARG A 671 5.91 25.65 -33.56
N ASP A 672 6.55 26.74 -33.94
CA ASP A 672 7.49 27.53 -33.14
C ASP A 672 6.84 28.45 -32.10
N LYS A 673 5.50 28.48 -32.05
CA LYS A 673 4.72 29.31 -31.12
C LYS A 673 3.98 28.45 -30.10
N THR A 674 3.75 29.02 -28.92
CA THR A 674 2.85 28.46 -27.90
C THR A 674 1.42 28.46 -28.44
N ALA A 675 0.68 27.37 -28.21
CA ALA A 675 -0.71 27.23 -28.62
C ALA A 675 -1.61 27.62 -27.44
N PRO A 676 -2.37 28.71 -27.50
CA PRO A 676 -3.16 29.12 -26.35
C PRO A 676 -4.29 28.13 -26.06
N PHE A 677 -4.63 27.94 -24.79
CA PHE A 677 -5.77 27.09 -24.40
C PHE A 677 -7.12 27.62 -24.93
N GLY A 678 -7.20 28.94 -25.13
CA GLY A 678 -8.43 29.65 -25.51
C GLY A 678 -9.33 29.96 -24.31
N ASN A 679 -10.57 30.38 -24.57
CA ASN A 679 -11.47 30.89 -23.52
C ASN A 679 -12.30 29.80 -22.82
N LYS A 680 -12.16 28.54 -23.24
CA LYS A 680 -12.93 27.42 -22.67
C LYS A 680 -12.25 26.92 -21.41
N GLN A 681 -12.99 26.88 -20.31
CA GLN A 681 -12.51 26.31 -19.07
C GLN A 681 -12.47 24.77 -19.19
N PHE A 682 -11.33 24.17 -18.83
CA PHE A 682 -11.19 22.71 -18.81
C PHE A 682 -12.09 22.06 -17.75
N PRO A 683 -12.43 20.77 -17.90
CA PRO A 683 -13.28 20.06 -16.96
C PRO A 683 -12.74 20.06 -15.52
N TYR A 684 -13.63 20.30 -14.55
CA TYR A 684 -13.36 20.27 -13.11
C TYR A 684 -14.56 19.72 -12.33
N GLY A 685 -14.40 19.44 -11.04
CA GLY A 685 -15.37 18.69 -10.26
C GLY A 685 -15.46 17.27 -10.82
N ARG A 686 -14.30 16.62 -10.93
CA ARG A 686 -14.15 15.33 -11.61
C ARG A 686 -14.58 14.17 -10.70
N ALA A 687 -15.17 13.15 -11.30
CA ALA A 687 -15.50 11.89 -10.64
C ALA A 687 -15.36 10.71 -11.59
N LEU A 688 -15.03 9.55 -11.05
CA LEU A 688 -15.01 8.28 -11.75
C LEU A 688 -16.35 7.56 -11.53
N VAL A 689 -17.02 7.19 -12.62
CA VAL A 689 -18.27 6.40 -12.61
C VAL A 689 -18.13 5.21 -13.54
N ARG A 690 -18.88 4.15 -13.27
CA ARG A 690 -18.96 2.98 -14.16
C ARG A 690 -19.55 3.34 -15.52
N ASP A 691 -19.10 2.68 -16.59
CA ASP A 691 -19.59 2.94 -17.96
C ASP A 691 -21.08 2.62 -18.12
N GLU A 692 -21.60 1.68 -17.32
CA GLU A 692 -23.03 1.31 -17.33
C GLU A 692 -23.93 2.35 -16.67
N PHE A 693 -23.36 3.34 -15.95
CA PHE A 693 -24.15 4.37 -15.29
C PHE A 693 -24.84 5.29 -16.30
N SER A 694 -26.16 5.25 -16.32
CA SER A 694 -27.02 6.07 -17.17
C SER A 694 -28.21 6.63 -16.38
N HIS A 695 -28.82 7.69 -16.92
CA HIS A 695 -30.06 8.26 -16.38
C HIS A 695 -31.28 7.57 -16.98
N GLY A 696 -32.27 7.26 -16.14
CA GLY A 696 -33.56 6.77 -16.60
C GLY A 696 -34.42 7.89 -17.22
N ILE A 697 -35.33 7.51 -18.12
CA ILE A 697 -36.28 8.43 -18.79
C ILE A 697 -37.17 9.17 -17.75
N GLY A 698 -37.40 8.57 -16.58
CA GLY A 698 -38.21 9.12 -15.48
C GLY A 698 -37.45 9.91 -14.42
N ASP A 699 -36.14 10.19 -14.59
CA ASP A 699 -35.32 10.89 -13.60
C ASP A 699 -35.60 12.41 -13.60
N VAL A 700 -36.77 12.80 -13.11
CA VAL A 700 -37.22 14.19 -12.96
C VAL A 700 -36.80 14.72 -11.58
N GLY A 701 -36.02 15.80 -11.56
CA GLY A 701 -35.54 16.40 -10.31
C GLY A 701 -34.30 15.73 -9.70
N ARG A 702 -33.40 15.24 -10.57
CA ARG A 702 -32.10 14.64 -10.22
C ARG A 702 -31.33 15.46 -9.20
N ASP A 703 -30.69 14.77 -8.28
CA ASP A 703 -29.82 15.38 -7.28
C ASP A 703 -28.54 14.54 -7.12
N TYR A 704 -27.42 15.24 -7.11
CA TYR A 704 -26.11 14.67 -6.90
C TYR A 704 -25.53 15.18 -5.59
N GLY A 705 -24.71 14.35 -4.97
CA GLY A 705 -23.96 14.69 -3.77
C GLY A 705 -22.71 13.85 -3.65
N TYR A 706 -21.96 14.06 -2.58
CA TYR A 706 -20.90 13.15 -2.17
C TYR A 706 -20.85 12.98 -0.65
N VAL A 707 -20.40 11.81 -0.22
CA VAL A 707 -20.10 11.51 1.20
C VAL A 707 -18.60 11.64 1.42
N GLU A 708 -18.22 12.43 2.41
CA GLU A 708 -16.83 12.60 2.84
C GLU A 708 -16.41 11.42 3.73
N THR A 709 -15.31 10.73 3.41
CA THR A 709 -14.91 9.48 4.12
C THR A 709 -13.68 9.65 5.02
N GLY A 710 -13.55 10.80 5.68
CA GLY A 710 -12.47 11.02 6.66
C GLY A 710 -11.07 11.10 6.04
N GLY A 711 -10.98 11.49 4.76
CA GLY A 711 -9.71 11.71 4.06
C GLY A 711 -9.22 10.53 3.22
N SER A 712 -9.91 9.39 3.20
CA SER A 712 -9.62 8.30 2.25
C SER A 712 -10.17 8.60 0.85
N GLY A 713 -11.29 9.33 0.78
CA GLY A 713 -11.88 9.84 -0.45
C GLY A 713 -13.34 10.24 -0.37
N ASN A 714 -13.93 10.68 -1.47
CA ASN A 714 -15.34 11.09 -1.48
C ASN A 714 -16.15 10.15 -2.38
N LEU A 715 -17.23 9.57 -1.83
CA LEU A 715 -18.14 8.70 -2.57
C LEU A 715 -19.20 9.54 -3.28
N LEU A 716 -19.31 9.43 -4.61
CA LEU A 716 -20.33 10.12 -5.38
C LEU A 716 -21.69 9.41 -5.22
N ILE A 717 -22.71 10.18 -4.85
CA ILE A 717 -24.07 9.67 -4.65
C ILE A 717 -25.08 10.35 -5.57
N TYR A 718 -26.13 9.61 -5.93
CA TYR A 718 -27.15 10.04 -6.88
C TYR A 718 -28.56 9.59 -6.47
N ARG A 719 -29.57 10.43 -6.75
CA ARG A 719 -30.98 10.03 -6.79
C ARG A 719 -31.70 10.62 -8.00
N GLY A 720 -32.62 9.84 -8.57
CA GLY A 720 -33.38 10.22 -9.77
C GLY A 720 -34.55 11.18 -9.51
N HIS A 721 -35.12 11.17 -8.31
CA HIS A 721 -36.26 12.03 -7.92
C HIS A 721 -36.13 12.55 -6.47
N PRO A 722 -36.76 13.69 -6.10
CA PRO A 722 -36.56 14.35 -4.80
C PRO A 722 -36.90 13.52 -3.55
N MET A 723 -37.86 12.61 -3.66
CA MET A 723 -38.26 11.70 -2.56
C MET A 723 -37.50 10.36 -2.58
N GLY A 724 -36.59 10.18 -3.54
CA GLY A 724 -35.83 8.94 -3.72
C GLY A 724 -34.67 8.83 -2.74
N LYS A 725 -34.28 7.58 -2.46
CA LYS A 725 -33.05 7.29 -1.71
C LYS A 725 -31.85 7.49 -2.64
N TYR A 726 -30.75 7.93 -2.05
CA TYR A 726 -29.48 8.01 -2.77
C TYR A 726 -28.90 6.61 -2.99
N LYS A 727 -28.13 6.44 -4.05
CA LYS A 727 -27.25 5.29 -4.28
C LYS A 727 -25.83 5.78 -4.56
N ILE A 728 -24.83 4.97 -4.21
CA ILE A 728 -23.43 5.23 -4.59
C ILE A 728 -23.30 4.93 -6.08
N VAL A 729 -22.72 5.86 -6.85
CA VAL A 729 -22.58 5.74 -8.31
C VAL A 729 -21.16 5.94 -8.81
N GLY A 730 -20.25 6.35 -7.92
CA GLY A 730 -18.89 6.68 -8.30
C GLY A 730 -18.03 7.10 -7.12
N VAL A 731 -16.83 7.53 -7.44
CA VAL A 731 -15.88 8.14 -6.49
C VAL A 731 -15.46 9.47 -7.08
N CYS A 732 -15.45 10.52 -6.28
CA CYS A 732 -14.88 11.79 -6.72
C CYS A 732 -13.38 11.60 -6.99
N ILE A 733 -12.83 12.39 -7.90
CA ILE A 733 -11.39 12.57 -8.06
C ILE A 733 -11.02 13.85 -7.32
N ASP A 734 -11.75 14.93 -7.60
CA ASP A 734 -11.52 16.21 -6.93
C ASP A 734 -12.06 16.16 -5.50
N GLU A 735 -11.32 16.74 -4.56
CA GLU A 735 -11.70 16.85 -3.15
C GLU A 735 -12.98 17.66 -2.98
N HIS A 736 -13.13 18.74 -3.75
CA HIS A 736 -14.27 19.63 -3.68
C HIS A 736 -15.01 19.71 -5.02
N VAL A 737 -16.33 19.51 -4.96
CA VAL A 737 -17.25 19.76 -6.08
C VAL A 737 -18.24 20.83 -5.63
N ALA A 738 -18.39 21.88 -6.45
CA ALA A 738 -19.27 23.00 -6.14
C ALA A 738 -20.72 22.53 -5.92
N ASN A 739 -21.38 23.08 -4.89
CA ASN A 739 -22.71 22.63 -4.46
C ASN A 739 -23.57 23.81 -3.98
N LYS A 740 -24.89 23.60 -3.95
CA LYS A 740 -25.87 24.62 -3.51
C LYS A 740 -26.47 24.37 -2.13
N LYS A 741 -26.48 23.12 -1.65
CA LYS A 741 -27.23 22.73 -0.44
C LYS A 741 -26.37 22.45 0.77
N GLY A 742 -25.04 22.40 0.62
CA GLY A 742 -24.12 22.07 1.70
C GLY A 742 -24.34 20.67 2.25
N ARG A 743 -23.94 20.47 3.52
CA ARG A 743 -24.05 19.20 4.24
C ARG A 743 -25.49 18.95 4.71
N ASN A 744 -26.02 17.77 4.37
CA ASN A 744 -27.36 17.33 4.70
C ASN A 744 -27.35 15.86 5.14
N SER A 745 -28.32 15.46 5.95
CA SER A 745 -28.54 14.04 6.24
C SER A 745 -29.30 13.39 5.10
N VAL A 746 -28.76 12.29 4.58
CA VAL A 746 -29.34 11.52 3.47
C VAL A 746 -29.52 10.06 3.86
N VAL A 747 -30.38 9.36 3.12
CA VAL A 747 -30.53 7.90 3.21
C VAL A 747 -30.00 7.29 1.93
N ILE A 748 -29.06 6.36 2.07
CA ILE A 748 -28.44 5.59 1.00
C ILE A 748 -29.00 4.18 1.04
N ARG A 749 -29.32 3.63 -0.14
CA ARG A 749 -29.68 2.22 -0.34
C ARG A 749 -28.51 1.47 -0.95
#